data_AF-A0A261B8U3-F1
#
_entry.id   AF-A0A261B8U3-F1
#
_cell.length_a   1.000
_cell.length_b   1.000
_cell.length_c   1.000
_cell.angle_alpha   90.00
_cell.angle_beta   90.00
_cell.angle_gamma   90.00
#
_symmetry.space_group_name_H-M   'P 1'
#
loop_
_entity.id
_entity.type
_entity.pdbx_description
1 polymer ?
#
loop_
_entity_poly.entity_id
_entity_poly.type
_entity_poly.pdbx_seq_one_letter_code
_entity_poly.pdbx_strand_id
1 'polypeptide(L)'
;MKSENDVEYTIKQPNLNDASVPNAENAGKSTDEMITAPDDDIEKEDDGEIEIGKENSSWTIRLLSSDSFDASMAVEYLNSIQDKPSLTFLGKRLFDLPEKDLDFYLPQLMYLYVTKVDAASVSHAYIEERHKNDAQFTVLCIWLLNCFTRNVPNKYENHALMLKSLLSKTNSPGSSIESSTYGKYNGNFYHSEVQSQSTALNATLDSYEKPRYGPISSQILTNQQNFIGRLVFIGVKLTQQHLFSSKQEKTIALQSELNMLNSMLPTAVWIPFDFENTIFNICVDESAVLNSKDKVPYVFFAEVVRSSPHYNNVKTPASLDQKMKRSQSESILLKNKSYHDSTDPSIAVFAESWAEKKSRIRGSSRYENHQKWDLIPVIVKTGDDLSQEAFAQQLLFTFKDLWQEEGVPLYLRPYKIVCIGSDAGLIEPVLDTLSLHQIKRHLTNLFRMNGNPATPLLKHHFENVFGPVNSETYVNAQKNFIQSTAAYSLVSYYLQLKDRHNGNILLDMEGHLIHIDYGFLLSSSPRNLGFETAPFKLTTEIIDVMGGIDSDMFLYFKSLLLRGLMAARKHHRRIVSLAEIMSSGSKMQCFRAGAETVRALEARFHVSSTDEQLQQLVDTLVEGSRDSYTTRFYDSFQYYTNGIH
;
A
#
# COMPACT_ATOMS: atom_id res chain seq x y z
N MET A 1 41.92 43.78 29.13
CA MET A 1 43.39 43.71 29.20
C MET A 1 43.82 42.34 28.72
N LYS A 2 44.50 42.31 27.56
CA LYS A 2 45.30 41.24 26.91
C LYS A 2 44.67 39.85 26.67
N SER A 3 44.86 39.16 25.54
CA SER A 3 45.17 39.41 24.11
C SER A 3 45.47 38.05 23.46
N GLU A 4 45.26 37.94 22.14
CA GLU A 4 45.89 36.98 21.19
C GLU A 4 45.35 35.52 21.18
N ASN A 5 45.05 34.85 20.05
CA ASN A 5 45.29 35.08 18.61
C ASN A 5 44.19 34.44 17.73
N ASP A 6 43.81 35.14 16.66
CA ASP A 6 43.04 34.68 15.50
C ASP A 6 43.99 34.23 14.38
N VAL A 7 43.61 33.20 13.61
CA VAL A 7 44.12 32.99 12.24
C VAL A 7 42.98 32.48 11.33
N GLU A 8 42.64 33.31 10.36
CA GLU A 8 41.69 33.10 9.27
C GLU A 8 42.46 32.70 8.00
N TYR A 9 41.96 31.72 7.23
CA TYR A 9 42.50 31.38 5.89
C TYR A 9 41.41 31.49 4.82
N THR A 10 41.60 32.44 3.92
CA THR A 10 40.77 32.74 2.74
C THR A 10 41.17 31.89 1.53
N ILE A 11 40.21 31.28 0.84
CA ILE A 11 40.43 30.54 -0.42
C ILE A 11 40.12 31.46 -1.62
N LYS A 12 41.11 31.69 -2.49
CA LYS A 12 40.98 32.41 -3.77
C LYS A 12 40.75 31.44 -4.94
N GLN A 13 39.81 31.78 -5.81
CA GLN A 13 39.56 31.14 -7.11
C GLN A 13 40.72 31.39 -8.10
N PRO A 14 41.01 30.47 -9.03
CA PRO A 14 41.86 30.76 -10.18
C PRO A 14 41.02 31.16 -11.41
N ASN A 15 41.50 32.22 -12.07
CA ASN A 15 41.00 32.78 -13.31
C ASN A 15 41.88 32.33 -14.48
N LEU A 16 41.27 32.06 -15.63
CA LEU A 16 41.91 31.68 -16.90
C LEU A 16 42.48 32.93 -17.61
N ASN A 17 43.72 32.87 -18.10
CA ASN A 17 44.12 33.21 -19.48
C ASN A 17 45.65 33.26 -19.70
N ASP A 18 46.02 32.96 -20.95
CA ASP A 18 47.25 33.21 -21.70
C ASP A 18 48.50 32.33 -21.46
N ALA A 19 48.87 31.50 -22.45
CA ALA A 19 49.77 31.95 -23.53
C ALA A 19 50.13 30.85 -24.58
N SER A 20 50.03 31.28 -25.84
CA SER A 20 50.93 31.02 -26.98
C SER A 20 51.00 29.68 -27.76
N VAL A 21 50.79 29.86 -29.06
CA VAL A 21 50.90 29.04 -30.27
C VAL A 21 52.37 28.73 -30.62
N PRO A 22 52.65 27.72 -31.48
CA PRO A 22 53.23 28.08 -32.79
C PRO A 22 52.61 27.32 -33.99
N ASN A 23 52.49 28.06 -35.10
CA ASN A 23 52.13 27.59 -36.44
C ASN A 23 53.39 27.10 -37.18
N ALA A 24 53.23 26.11 -38.06
CA ALA A 24 54.04 26.00 -39.27
C ALA A 24 53.26 25.30 -40.41
N GLU A 25 53.30 25.95 -41.57
CA GLU A 25 52.84 25.60 -42.92
C GLU A 25 53.51 24.27 -43.41
N ASN A 26 53.14 23.56 -44.48
CA ASN A 26 52.72 24.01 -45.80
C ASN A 26 52.36 22.79 -46.69
N ALA A 27 51.64 23.09 -47.78
CA ALA A 27 51.67 22.44 -49.11
C ALA A 27 50.94 21.11 -49.37
N GLY A 28 49.95 21.18 -50.29
CA GLY A 28 50.14 20.50 -51.57
C GLY A 28 48.97 19.74 -52.22
N LYS A 29 48.26 20.45 -53.11
CA LYS A 29 47.74 20.02 -54.42
C LYS A 29 46.40 19.27 -54.56
N SER A 30 45.53 19.98 -55.28
CA SER A 30 44.38 19.63 -56.12
C SER A 30 44.64 18.55 -57.18
N THR A 31 43.58 17.81 -57.56
CA THR A 31 42.99 17.83 -58.94
C THR A 31 41.59 17.20 -58.97
N ASP A 32 40.69 17.87 -59.70
CA ASP A 32 39.36 17.50 -60.19
C ASP A 32 39.21 16.05 -60.72
N GLU A 33 38.00 15.45 -60.65
CA GLU A 33 37.01 15.46 -61.75
C GLU A 33 35.79 14.52 -61.51
N MET A 34 34.63 15.00 -61.99
CA MET A 34 33.44 14.32 -62.53
C MET A 34 32.37 13.60 -61.68
N ILE A 35 31.22 14.28 -61.66
CA ILE A 35 29.80 13.91 -61.62
C ILE A 35 29.45 12.53 -62.21
N THR A 36 28.63 11.75 -61.48
CA THR A 36 27.44 11.02 -62.00
C THR A 36 26.45 10.78 -60.86
N ALA A 37 25.15 10.89 -61.17
CA ALA A 37 24.00 10.55 -60.32
C ALA A 37 22.98 9.81 -61.22
N PRO A 38 21.87 9.26 -60.70
CA PRO A 38 21.66 8.43 -59.49
C PRO A 38 21.14 7.03 -59.91
N ASP A 39 21.00 6.08 -58.99
CA ASP A 39 20.04 4.98 -59.17
C ASP A 39 19.44 4.61 -57.81
N ASP A 40 18.11 4.69 -57.74
CA ASP A 40 17.26 4.20 -56.68
C ASP A 40 17.33 2.67 -56.65
N ASP A 41 17.60 2.07 -55.49
CA ASP A 41 17.16 0.71 -55.21
C ASP A 41 16.77 0.56 -53.74
N ILE A 42 15.57 0.00 -53.58
CA ILE A 42 14.81 -0.20 -52.37
C ILE A 42 15.43 -1.38 -51.59
N GLU A 43 16.12 -1.11 -50.49
CA GLU A 43 16.46 -2.16 -49.52
C GLU A 43 15.29 -2.35 -48.53
N LYS A 44 14.75 -3.57 -48.57
CA LYS A 44 13.81 -4.12 -47.60
C LYS A 44 14.52 -4.21 -46.24
N GLU A 45 13.93 -3.63 -45.19
CA GLU A 45 14.31 -3.93 -43.82
C GLU A 45 14.00 -5.41 -43.53
N ASP A 46 15.05 -6.18 -43.32
CA ASP A 46 15.03 -7.57 -42.87
C ASP A 46 14.86 -7.60 -41.35
N ASP A 47 13.87 -8.34 -40.86
CA ASP A 47 13.59 -8.59 -39.45
C ASP A 47 14.73 -9.44 -38.85
N GLY A 48 15.85 -8.80 -38.54
CA GLY A 48 17.00 -9.44 -37.92
C GLY A 48 16.72 -9.80 -36.45
N GLU A 49 16.42 -11.07 -36.18
CA GLU A 49 16.71 -11.69 -34.89
C GLU A 49 18.18 -11.43 -34.54
N ILE A 50 18.42 -10.63 -33.49
CA ILE A 50 19.76 -10.42 -32.96
C ILE A 50 20.18 -11.72 -32.24
N GLU A 51 20.80 -12.66 -32.96
CA GLU A 51 21.61 -13.70 -32.35
C GLU A 51 22.85 -13.04 -31.73
N ILE A 52 22.77 -12.76 -30.43
CA ILE A 52 23.93 -12.28 -29.66
C ILE A 52 24.90 -13.46 -29.51
N GLY A 53 25.97 -13.45 -30.30
CA GLY A 53 27.09 -14.38 -30.16
C GLY A 53 27.62 -14.41 -28.73
N LYS A 54 27.73 -15.61 -28.16
CA LYS A 54 28.12 -15.89 -26.75
C LYS A 54 29.48 -15.31 -26.32
N GLU A 55 30.30 -14.79 -27.23
CA GLU A 55 31.67 -14.36 -26.94
C GLU A 55 31.86 -12.89 -26.56
N ASN A 56 30.85 -12.01 -26.71
CA ASN A 56 30.96 -10.58 -26.31
C ASN A 56 29.76 -10.05 -25.48
N SER A 57 29.05 -10.94 -24.79
CA SER A 57 27.98 -10.56 -23.86
C SER A 57 28.56 -9.85 -22.62
N SER A 58 28.26 -8.56 -22.46
CA SER A 58 28.54 -7.77 -21.24
C SER A 58 28.07 -8.53 -19.99
N TRP A 59 28.80 -8.43 -18.87
CA TRP A 59 28.41 -9.04 -17.59
C TRP A 59 26.96 -8.74 -17.22
N THR A 60 26.45 -7.55 -17.55
CA THR A 60 25.05 -7.17 -17.39
C THR A 60 24.11 -8.10 -18.14
N ILE A 61 24.35 -8.36 -19.43
CA ILE A 61 23.53 -9.26 -20.25
C ILE A 61 23.55 -10.69 -19.69
N ARG A 62 24.72 -11.16 -19.23
CA ARG A 62 24.84 -12.49 -18.60
C ARG A 62 23.98 -12.60 -17.35
N LEU A 63 23.97 -11.56 -16.51
CA LEU A 63 23.15 -11.51 -15.32
C LEU A 63 21.65 -11.48 -15.65
N LEU A 64 21.25 -10.64 -16.61
CA LEU A 64 19.86 -10.54 -17.07
C LEU A 64 19.35 -11.86 -17.68
N SER A 65 20.26 -12.68 -18.21
CA SER A 65 19.97 -14.00 -18.78
C SER A 65 20.02 -15.13 -17.74
N SER A 66 20.35 -14.85 -16.49
CA SER A 66 20.48 -15.87 -15.44
C SER A 66 19.11 -16.34 -14.92
N ASP A 67 19.06 -17.58 -14.44
CA ASP A 67 17.86 -18.15 -13.80
C ASP A 67 17.53 -17.48 -12.46
N SER A 68 18.50 -16.79 -11.85
CA SER A 68 18.31 -15.98 -10.64
C SER A 68 17.70 -14.61 -10.90
N PHE A 69 17.50 -14.23 -12.17
CA PHE A 69 16.94 -12.94 -12.52
C PHE A 69 15.43 -12.88 -12.24
N ASP A 70 15.02 -11.97 -11.36
CA ASP A 70 13.63 -11.83 -10.90
C ASP A 70 13.04 -10.42 -11.15
N ALA A 71 11.77 -10.23 -10.78
CA ALA A 71 11.07 -8.95 -10.92
C ALA A 71 11.70 -7.82 -10.09
N SER A 72 12.27 -8.12 -8.92
CA SER A 72 12.97 -7.13 -8.10
C SER A 72 14.20 -6.59 -8.82
N MET A 73 15.01 -7.50 -9.37
CA MET A 73 16.20 -7.18 -10.15
C MET A 73 15.81 -6.40 -11.41
N ALA A 74 14.75 -6.80 -12.12
CA ALA A 74 14.31 -6.11 -13.33
C ALA A 74 14.02 -4.63 -13.09
N VAL A 75 13.29 -4.32 -12.03
CA VAL A 75 12.90 -2.95 -11.67
C VAL A 75 14.09 -2.13 -11.17
N GLU A 76 15.00 -2.75 -10.42
CA GLU A 76 16.27 -2.13 -10.02
C GLU A 76 17.18 -1.81 -11.22
N TYR A 77 17.26 -2.71 -12.19
CA TYR A 77 18.07 -2.51 -13.39
C TYR A 77 17.44 -1.54 -14.39
N LEU A 78 16.11 -1.44 -14.47
CA LEU A 78 15.44 -0.35 -15.20
C LEU A 78 15.86 1.02 -14.66
N ASN A 79 16.05 1.12 -13.33
CA ASN A 79 16.52 2.36 -12.69
C ASN A 79 18.03 2.62 -12.91
N SER A 80 18.87 1.59 -12.87
CA SER A 80 20.34 1.75 -12.80
C SER A 80 21.10 1.59 -14.12
N ILE A 81 20.64 0.75 -15.06
CA ILE A 81 21.30 0.54 -16.35
C ILE A 81 21.26 1.84 -17.18
N GLN A 82 22.39 2.12 -17.83
CA GLN A 82 22.59 3.28 -18.70
C GLN A 82 22.90 2.89 -20.15
N ASP A 83 23.47 1.70 -20.39
CA ASP A 83 23.77 1.27 -21.75
C ASP A 83 22.51 0.77 -22.46
N LYS A 84 22.27 1.31 -23.65
CA LYS A 84 21.06 1.01 -24.44
C LYS A 84 20.91 -0.49 -24.75
N PRO A 85 21.94 -1.25 -25.15
CA PRO A 85 21.78 -2.66 -25.47
C PRO A 85 21.28 -3.51 -24.29
N SER A 86 21.84 -3.33 -23.09
CA SER A 86 21.38 -4.06 -21.91
C SER A 86 19.99 -3.64 -21.47
N LEU A 87 19.66 -2.35 -21.61
CA LEU A 87 18.33 -1.85 -21.27
C LEU A 87 17.26 -2.37 -22.25
N THR A 88 17.57 -2.44 -23.55
CA THR A 88 16.67 -3.04 -24.55
C THR A 88 16.49 -4.54 -24.30
N PHE A 89 17.56 -5.26 -23.96
CA PHE A 89 17.45 -6.67 -23.59
C PHE A 89 16.57 -6.86 -22.33
N LEU A 90 16.75 -5.99 -21.33
CA LEU A 90 15.90 -5.98 -20.13
C LEU A 90 14.42 -5.76 -20.48
N GLY A 91 14.10 -4.84 -21.39
CA GLY A 91 12.72 -4.62 -21.86
C GLY A 91 12.08 -5.89 -22.44
N LYS A 92 12.83 -6.69 -23.19
CA LYS A 92 12.37 -8.00 -23.70
C LYS A 92 12.16 -9.00 -22.55
N ARG A 93 13.10 -9.04 -21.59
CA ARG A 93 13.04 -9.94 -20.42
C ARG A 93 11.83 -9.69 -19.51
N LEU A 94 11.21 -8.52 -19.56
CA LEU A 94 9.97 -8.26 -18.81
C LEU A 94 8.84 -9.23 -19.17
N PHE A 95 8.77 -9.68 -20.43
CA PHE A 95 7.74 -10.62 -20.89
C PHE A 95 7.94 -12.04 -20.38
N ASP A 96 9.16 -12.38 -19.94
CA ASP A 96 9.49 -13.72 -19.46
C ASP A 96 9.24 -13.88 -17.95
N LEU A 97 9.01 -12.77 -17.24
CA LEU A 97 8.78 -12.76 -15.80
C LEU A 97 7.31 -13.02 -15.47
N PRO A 98 6.98 -13.66 -14.34
CA PRO A 98 5.60 -13.84 -13.92
C PRO A 98 4.90 -12.49 -13.73
N GLU A 99 3.74 -12.30 -14.38
CA GLU A 99 2.99 -11.05 -14.33
C GLU A 99 2.67 -10.62 -12.90
N LYS A 100 2.27 -11.56 -12.03
CA LYS A 100 1.97 -11.28 -10.63
C LYS A 100 3.16 -10.71 -9.85
N ASP A 101 4.37 -11.15 -10.18
CA ASP A 101 5.58 -10.68 -9.51
C ASP A 101 5.89 -9.25 -9.98
N LEU A 102 5.70 -8.95 -11.27
CA LEU A 102 5.82 -7.59 -11.79
C LEU A 102 4.70 -6.65 -11.30
N ASP A 103 3.48 -7.16 -11.09
CA ASP A 103 2.35 -6.39 -10.58
C ASP A 103 2.61 -5.88 -9.16
N PHE A 104 3.38 -6.62 -8.34
CA PHE A 104 3.86 -6.13 -7.05
C PHE A 104 4.71 -4.86 -7.18
N TYR A 105 5.50 -4.75 -8.25
CA TYR A 105 6.35 -3.58 -8.57
C TYR A 105 5.71 -2.59 -9.54
N LEU A 106 4.41 -2.73 -9.84
CA LEU A 106 3.69 -1.81 -10.73
C LEU A 106 3.83 -0.33 -10.33
N PRO A 107 3.81 0.05 -9.02
CA PRO A 107 4.10 1.43 -8.61
C PRO A 107 5.47 1.92 -9.11
N GLN A 108 6.52 1.11 -8.99
CA GLN A 108 7.87 1.46 -9.44
C GLN A 108 7.97 1.51 -10.96
N LEU A 109 7.36 0.55 -11.67
CA LEU A 109 7.33 0.55 -13.14
C LEU A 109 6.65 1.82 -13.68
N MET A 110 5.48 2.18 -13.13
CA MET A 110 4.78 3.41 -13.51
C MET A 110 5.56 4.66 -13.12
N TYR A 111 6.20 4.68 -11.94
CA TYR A 111 7.02 5.80 -11.51
C TYR A 111 8.22 6.02 -12.45
N LEU A 112 8.98 4.95 -12.74
CA LEU A 112 10.12 4.99 -13.67
C LEU A 112 9.70 5.38 -15.08
N TYR A 113 8.56 4.89 -15.57
CA TYR A 113 8.02 5.29 -16.86
C TYR A 113 7.82 6.82 -16.93
N VAL A 114 7.32 7.43 -15.85
CA VAL A 114 7.13 8.88 -15.78
C VAL A 114 8.47 9.63 -15.66
N THR A 115 9.40 9.14 -14.84
CA THR A 115 10.60 9.91 -14.47
C THR A 115 11.84 9.64 -15.33
N LYS A 116 11.92 8.51 -16.04
CA LYS A 116 13.12 8.07 -16.78
C LYS A 116 12.78 7.64 -18.21
N VAL A 117 13.21 8.45 -19.18
CA VAL A 117 12.90 8.28 -20.62
C VAL A 117 13.34 6.93 -21.15
N ASP A 118 14.55 6.51 -20.81
CA ASP A 118 15.10 5.24 -21.30
C ASP A 118 14.38 4.03 -20.69
N ALA A 119 13.90 4.13 -19.45
CA ALA A 119 13.07 3.08 -18.85
C ALA A 119 11.69 3.03 -19.50
N ALA A 120 11.10 4.20 -19.80
CA ALA A 120 9.83 4.30 -20.49
C ALA A 120 9.87 3.66 -21.88
N SER A 121 10.94 3.91 -22.66
CA SER A 121 11.06 3.40 -24.03
C SER A 121 11.12 1.87 -24.09
N VAL A 122 11.81 1.23 -23.13
CA VAL A 122 11.95 -0.24 -23.12
C VAL A 122 10.80 -0.97 -22.43
N SER A 123 10.09 -0.30 -21.51
CA SER A 123 8.91 -0.88 -20.82
C SER A 123 7.60 -0.62 -21.56
N HIS A 124 7.57 0.29 -22.55
CA HIS A 124 6.37 0.66 -23.29
C HIS A 124 5.66 -0.54 -23.91
N ALA A 125 6.40 -1.38 -24.65
CA ALA A 125 5.84 -2.54 -25.34
C ALA A 125 5.18 -3.53 -24.37
N TYR A 126 5.80 -3.76 -23.21
CA TYR A 126 5.25 -4.62 -22.17
C TYR A 126 3.95 -4.04 -21.60
N ILE A 127 3.94 -2.75 -21.26
CA ILE A 127 2.75 -2.08 -20.73
C ILE A 127 1.63 -2.09 -21.77
N GLU A 128 1.94 -1.81 -23.04
CA GLU A 128 0.98 -1.81 -24.14
C GLU A 128 0.34 -3.20 -24.32
N GLU A 129 1.13 -4.27 -24.30
CA GLU A 129 0.60 -5.62 -24.47
C GLU A 129 -0.23 -6.08 -23.27
N ARG A 130 0.22 -5.79 -22.04
CA ARG A 130 -0.56 -6.07 -20.82
C ARG A 130 -1.89 -5.32 -20.81
N HIS A 131 -1.89 -4.04 -21.22
CA HIS A 131 -3.11 -3.23 -21.24
C HIS A 131 -4.17 -3.80 -22.19
N LYS A 132 -3.79 -4.38 -23.33
CA LYS A 132 -4.74 -4.96 -24.30
C LYS A 132 -5.53 -6.13 -23.71
N ASN A 133 -4.92 -6.85 -22.76
CA ASN A 133 -5.42 -8.12 -22.25
C ASN A 133 -5.92 -8.06 -20.80
N ASP A 134 -5.57 -7.02 -20.04
CA ASP A 134 -5.91 -6.88 -18.62
C ASP A 134 -6.49 -5.49 -18.27
N ALA A 135 -7.80 -5.46 -18.04
CA ALA A 135 -8.53 -4.26 -17.64
C ALA A 135 -8.17 -3.79 -16.22
N GLN A 136 -7.86 -4.70 -15.30
CA GLN A 136 -7.46 -4.35 -13.94
C GLN A 136 -6.09 -3.69 -13.94
N PHE A 137 -5.12 -4.29 -14.63
CA PHE A 137 -3.80 -3.69 -14.87
C PHE A 137 -3.95 -2.28 -15.46
N THR A 138 -4.76 -2.12 -16.51
CA THR A 138 -4.99 -0.82 -17.16
C THR A 138 -5.54 0.23 -16.19
N VAL A 139 -6.55 -0.11 -15.38
CA VAL A 139 -7.13 0.80 -14.38
C VAL A 139 -6.08 1.19 -13.33
N LEU A 140 -5.30 0.24 -12.83
CA LEU A 140 -4.23 0.50 -11.87
C LEU A 140 -3.15 1.42 -12.46
N CYS A 141 -2.72 1.18 -13.70
CA CYS A 141 -1.78 2.07 -14.40
C CYS A 141 -2.31 3.50 -14.49
N ILE A 142 -3.58 3.69 -14.90
CA ILE A 142 -4.20 5.01 -15.00
C ILE A 142 -4.21 5.72 -13.64
N TRP A 143 -4.59 5.01 -12.57
CA TRP A 143 -4.65 5.59 -11.23
C TRP A 143 -3.26 5.93 -10.67
N LEU A 144 -2.27 5.06 -10.86
CA LEU A 144 -0.88 5.32 -10.48
C LEU A 144 -0.30 6.51 -11.25
N LEU A 145 -0.56 6.62 -12.56
CA LEU A 145 -0.14 7.77 -13.35
C LEU A 145 -0.79 9.06 -12.85
N ASN A 146 -2.08 9.04 -12.48
CA ASN A 146 -2.75 10.19 -11.88
C ASN A 146 -2.15 10.58 -10.51
N CYS A 147 -1.77 9.59 -9.70
CA CYS A 147 -1.08 9.80 -8.44
C CYS A 147 0.31 10.43 -8.65
N PHE A 148 1.15 9.82 -9.49
CA PHE A 148 2.54 10.24 -9.65
C PHE A 148 2.71 11.53 -10.45
N THR A 149 1.81 11.84 -11.41
CA THR A 149 1.90 13.10 -12.18
C THR A 149 1.83 14.36 -11.32
N ARG A 150 1.07 14.35 -10.22
CA ARG A 150 1.09 15.47 -9.25
C ARG A 150 2.36 15.48 -8.40
N ASN A 151 2.90 14.29 -8.13
CA ASN A 151 4.03 14.05 -7.26
C ASN A 151 5.40 14.18 -7.95
N VAL A 152 5.46 14.46 -9.26
CA VAL A 152 6.71 14.71 -10.00
C VAL A 152 6.79 16.14 -10.56
N PRO A 153 7.97 16.67 -10.91
CA PRO A 153 8.12 17.95 -11.60
C PRO A 153 7.36 18.02 -12.93
N ASN A 154 6.81 19.18 -13.28
CA ASN A 154 5.97 19.39 -14.48
C ASN A 154 6.68 19.02 -15.80
N LYS A 155 8.02 19.02 -15.84
CA LYS A 155 8.78 18.58 -17.04
C LYS A 155 8.50 17.14 -17.47
N TYR A 156 7.97 16.30 -16.57
CA TYR A 156 7.64 14.90 -16.85
C TYR A 156 6.16 14.68 -17.23
N GLU A 157 5.36 15.76 -17.23
CA GLU A 157 3.92 15.69 -17.49
C GLU A 157 3.61 15.18 -18.91
N ASN A 158 4.41 15.56 -19.91
CA ASN A 158 4.22 15.13 -21.29
C ASN A 158 4.37 13.61 -21.49
N HIS A 159 5.34 12.97 -20.81
CA HIS A 159 5.53 11.51 -20.92
C HIS A 159 4.39 10.74 -20.27
N ALA A 160 3.90 11.22 -19.13
CA ALA A 160 2.75 10.63 -18.48
C ALA A 160 1.46 10.81 -19.30
N LEU A 161 1.28 11.97 -19.95
CA LEU A 161 0.14 12.22 -20.84
C LEU A 161 0.17 11.29 -22.07
N MET A 162 1.35 10.99 -22.62
CA MET A 162 1.48 10.04 -23.73
C MET A 162 0.96 8.64 -23.34
N LEU A 163 1.39 8.11 -22.18
CA LEU A 163 0.91 6.82 -21.71
C LEU A 163 -0.57 6.85 -21.31
N LYS A 164 -1.05 7.94 -20.68
CA LYS A 164 -2.48 8.09 -20.41
C LYS A 164 -3.30 8.09 -21.71
N SER A 165 -2.80 8.73 -22.77
CA SER A 165 -3.46 8.71 -24.08
C SER A 165 -3.52 7.29 -24.65
N LEU A 166 -2.43 6.51 -24.55
CA LEU A 166 -2.42 5.09 -24.94
C LEU A 166 -3.46 4.28 -24.14
N LEU A 167 -3.41 4.36 -22.81
CA LEU A 167 -4.30 3.59 -21.93
C LEU A 167 -5.78 4.00 -22.03
N SER A 168 -6.04 5.23 -22.47
CA SER A 168 -7.41 5.74 -22.70
C SER A 168 -7.92 5.44 -24.11
N LYS A 169 -7.02 5.17 -25.08
CA LYS A 169 -7.38 4.71 -26.42
C LYS A 169 -7.79 3.24 -26.33
N THR A 170 -9.06 3.00 -26.06
CA THR A 170 -9.64 1.68 -26.25
C THR A 170 -9.73 1.37 -27.74
N ASN A 171 -9.43 0.13 -28.14
CA ASN A 171 -9.51 -0.34 -29.52
C ASN A 171 -10.92 -0.12 -30.10
N SER A 172 -11.13 1.04 -30.73
CA SER A 172 -12.25 1.30 -31.63
C SER A 172 -11.76 1.05 -33.05
N PRO A 173 -12.39 0.16 -33.84
CA PRO A 173 -12.14 0.14 -35.27
C PRO A 173 -12.69 1.45 -35.86
N GLY A 174 -11.78 2.41 -36.10
CA GLY A 174 -12.00 3.59 -36.93
C GLY A 174 -12.98 4.64 -36.39
N SER A 175 -12.46 5.68 -35.73
CA SER A 175 -12.81 7.06 -36.07
C SER A 175 -11.91 8.05 -35.35
N SER A 176 -11.32 8.91 -36.15
CA SER A 176 -10.59 10.10 -35.77
C SER A 176 -11.51 11.16 -35.16
N ILE A 177 -11.01 11.93 -34.18
CA ILE A 177 -10.99 13.42 -34.14
C ILE A 177 -11.05 14.00 -32.70
N GLU A 178 -10.08 14.93 -32.49
CA GLU A 178 -10.00 16.13 -31.64
C GLU A 178 -9.96 16.11 -30.10
N SER A 179 -8.91 16.78 -29.62
CA SER A 179 -8.76 17.35 -28.29
C SER A 179 -9.75 18.49 -28.06
N SER A 180 -10.35 18.57 -26.87
CA SER A 180 -10.49 19.86 -26.17
C SER A 180 -10.85 19.71 -24.69
N THR A 181 -10.10 20.44 -23.87
CA THR A 181 -10.47 21.17 -22.62
C THR A 181 -11.13 20.47 -21.42
N TYR A 182 -10.41 20.57 -20.30
CA TYR A 182 -10.91 20.72 -18.94
C TYR A 182 -12.25 21.49 -18.87
N GLY A 183 -13.32 20.80 -18.44
CA GLY A 183 -14.65 21.36 -18.28
C GLY A 183 -15.17 21.16 -16.85
N LYS A 184 -15.52 22.27 -16.21
CA LYS A 184 -16.17 22.39 -14.90
C LYS A 184 -17.38 21.45 -14.78
N TYR A 185 -17.50 20.76 -13.66
CA TYR A 185 -18.71 20.07 -13.24
C TYR A 185 -19.84 21.09 -13.04
N ASN A 186 -20.75 21.18 -14.01
CA ASN A 186 -22.06 21.79 -13.83
C ASN A 186 -23.09 20.69 -13.59
N GLY A 187 -23.74 20.76 -12.43
CA GLY A 187 -24.94 19.99 -12.15
C GLY A 187 -26.07 20.45 -13.05
N ASN A 188 -26.57 19.52 -13.88
CA ASN A 188 -27.95 19.36 -14.31
C ASN A 188 -27.98 18.45 -15.55
N PHE A 189 -28.18 17.15 -15.33
CA PHE A 189 -28.74 16.26 -16.34
C PHE A 189 -29.70 15.29 -15.65
N TYR A 190 -30.91 15.77 -15.41
CA TYR A 190 -32.11 14.96 -15.28
C TYR A 190 -33.16 15.58 -16.18
N HIS A 191 -33.30 15.07 -17.40
CA HIS A 191 -34.59 14.84 -18.04
C HIS A 191 -34.38 14.07 -19.35
N SER A 192 -35.34 13.18 -19.61
CA SER A 192 -35.53 12.33 -20.79
C SER A 192 -34.59 11.14 -20.97
N GLU A 193 -34.94 10.02 -20.34
CA GLU A 193 -35.33 8.79 -21.05
C GLU A 193 -35.87 7.77 -20.01
N VAL A 194 -37.07 8.05 -19.52
CA VAL A 194 -37.89 7.03 -18.85
C VAL A 194 -38.83 6.48 -19.90
N GLN A 195 -38.44 5.43 -20.59
CA GLN A 195 -39.38 4.49 -21.20
C GLN A 195 -38.72 3.12 -21.42
N SER A 196 -39.34 2.12 -20.78
CA SER A 196 -39.22 0.68 -21.02
C SER A 196 -37.88 -0.01 -20.74
N GLN A 197 -37.61 -0.37 -19.47
CA GLN A 197 -36.84 -1.58 -19.13
C GLN A 197 -37.43 -2.28 -17.90
N SER A 198 -38.59 -2.92 -18.07
CA SER A 198 -39.13 -3.89 -17.11
C SER A 198 -38.82 -5.34 -17.54
N THR A 199 -37.76 -5.56 -18.32
CA THR A 199 -37.46 -6.87 -18.93
C THR A 199 -36.01 -7.33 -18.80
N ALA A 200 -35.19 -6.71 -17.95
CA ALA A 200 -33.81 -7.14 -17.68
C ALA A 200 -33.65 -7.91 -16.35
N LEU A 201 -34.73 -8.46 -15.79
CA LEU A 201 -34.75 -9.10 -14.47
C LEU A 201 -34.28 -10.57 -14.45
N ASN A 202 -33.84 -11.14 -15.58
CA ASN A 202 -33.40 -12.55 -15.68
C ASN A 202 -32.01 -12.69 -16.34
N ALA A 203 -31.02 -11.91 -15.91
CA ALA A 203 -29.63 -12.24 -16.22
C ALA A 203 -29.15 -13.35 -15.25
N THR A 204 -28.97 -14.57 -15.76
CA THR A 204 -28.40 -15.70 -15.02
C THR A 204 -26.94 -15.42 -14.66
N LEU A 205 -26.50 -15.84 -13.45
CA LEU A 205 -25.16 -15.53 -12.95
C LEU A 205 -24.01 -16.00 -13.87
N ASP A 206 -24.30 -16.92 -14.80
CA ASP A 206 -23.41 -17.39 -15.86
C ASP A 206 -22.93 -16.26 -16.81
N SER A 207 -23.69 -15.17 -16.97
CA SER A 207 -23.20 -14.00 -17.72
C SER A 207 -22.11 -13.22 -16.99
N TYR A 208 -21.94 -13.47 -15.69
CA TYR A 208 -20.99 -12.80 -14.80
C TYR A 208 -19.73 -13.64 -14.54
N GLU A 209 -19.70 -14.89 -15.03
CA GLU A 209 -18.52 -15.77 -14.99
C GLU A 209 -17.56 -15.56 -16.18
N LYS A 210 -17.86 -14.64 -17.11
CA LYS A 210 -16.92 -14.36 -18.20
C LYS A 210 -15.64 -13.75 -17.63
N PRO A 211 -14.48 -14.38 -17.87
CA PRO A 211 -13.20 -13.80 -17.53
C PRO A 211 -13.07 -12.47 -18.28
N ARG A 212 -12.56 -11.42 -17.63
CA ARG A 212 -12.28 -10.12 -18.27
C ARG A 212 -11.15 -10.18 -19.31
N TYR A 213 -10.77 -11.38 -19.74
CA TYR A 213 -9.79 -11.60 -20.79
C TYR A 213 -10.50 -11.42 -22.13
N GLY A 214 -10.33 -10.23 -22.68
CA GLY A 214 -10.84 -9.79 -23.97
C GLY A 214 -10.54 -8.30 -24.13
N PRO A 215 -10.40 -7.81 -25.38
CA PRO A 215 -10.00 -6.42 -25.63
C PRO A 215 -10.88 -5.47 -24.83
N ILE A 216 -10.25 -4.56 -24.06
CA ILE A 216 -10.94 -3.58 -23.22
C ILE A 216 -11.99 -2.87 -24.08
N SER A 217 -13.26 -3.17 -23.84
CA SER A 217 -14.31 -2.31 -24.35
C SER A 217 -14.27 -1.03 -23.53
N SER A 218 -14.34 0.12 -24.22
CA SER A 218 -14.52 1.44 -23.60
C SER A 218 -15.57 1.42 -22.50
N GLN A 219 -16.62 0.61 -22.68
CA GLN A 219 -17.70 0.44 -21.73
C GLN A 219 -17.25 -0.12 -20.37
N ILE A 220 -16.40 -1.15 -20.30
CA ILE A 220 -15.94 -1.72 -19.01
C ILE A 220 -15.15 -0.68 -18.23
N LEU A 221 -14.23 0.01 -18.91
CA LEU A 221 -13.42 1.06 -18.29
C LEU A 221 -14.30 2.22 -17.81
N THR A 222 -15.30 2.60 -18.62
CA THR A 222 -16.26 3.67 -18.29
C THR A 222 -17.13 3.30 -17.10
N ASN A 223 -17.64 2.07 -17.04
CA ASN A 223 -18.40 1.56 -15.92
C ASN A 223 -17.58 1.59 -14.63
N GLN A 224 -16.33 1.13 -14.68
CA GLN A 224 -15.42 1.13 -13.54
C GLN A 224 -15.10 2.56 -13.07
N GLN A 225 -14.81 3.48 -14.00
CA GLN A 225 -14.58 4.89 -13.70
C GLN A 225 -15.80 5.55 -13.06
N ASN A 226 -17.01 5.31 -13.58
CA ASN A 226 -18.25 5.86 -13.04
C ASN A 226 -18.55 5.32 -11.64
N PHE A 227 -18.38 4.02 -11.42
CA PHE A 227 -18.59 3.39 -10.12
C PHE A 227 -17.65 3.95 -9.06
N ILE A 228 -16.35 3.97 -9.35
CA ILE A 228 -15.34 4.51 -8.42
C ILE A 228 -15.52 6.02 -8.24
N GLY A 229 -15.81 6.76 -9.31
CA GLY A 229 -16.13 8.18 -9.24
C GLY A 229 -17.32 8.48 -8.34
N ARG A 230 -18.34 7.61 -8.35
CA ARG A 230 -19.49 7.75 -7.44
C ARG A 230 -19.12 7.48 -5.98
N LEU A 231 -18.30 6.47 -5.70
CA LEU A 231 -17.80 6.22 -4.34
C LEU A 231 -16.99 7.41 -3.80
N VAL A 232 -16.12 7.99 -4.62
CA VAL A 232 -15.35 9.20 -4.25
C VAL A 232 -16.28 10.39 -4.04
N PHE A 233 -17.26 10.60 -4.92
CA PHE A 233 -18.25 11.67 -4.78
C PHE A 233 -19.03 11.57 -3.47
N ILE A 234 -19.45 10.37 -3.06
CA ILE A 234 -20.12 10.14 -1.78
C ILE A 234 -19.24 10.62 -0.62
N GLY A 235 -17.96 10.23 -0.61
CA GLY A 235 -17.02 10.67 0.43
C GLY A 235 -16.90 12.19 0.53
N VAL A 236 -16.73 12.87 -0.61
CA VAL A 236 -16.67 14.35 -0.70
C VAL A 236 -17.98 15.00 -0.26
N LYS A 237 -19.14 14.40 -0.59
CA LYS A 237 -20.44 14.91 -0.14
C LYS A 237 -20.56 14.85 1.38
N LEU A 238 -20.10 13.78 2.01
CA LEU A 238 -20.17 13.58 3.46
C LEU A 238 -19.27 14.52 4.26
N THR A 239 -18.26 15.15 3.64
CA THR A 239 -17.43 16.17 4.29
C THR A 239 -18.09 17.55 4.32
N GLN A 240 -19.22 17.75 3.63
CA GLN A 240 -19.92 19.04 3.60
C GLN A 240 -20.62 19.30 4.95
N GLN A 241 -19.89 19.97 5.85
CA GLN A 241 -20.33 20.23 7.24
C GLN A 241 -21.67 20.98 7.35
N HIS A 242 -22.06 21.76 6.34
CA HIS A 242 -23.35 22.44 6.30
C HIS A 242 -24.54 21.49 6.06
N LEU A 243 -24.29 20.28 5.54
CA LEU A 243 -25.31 19.27 5.30
C LEU A 243 -25.46 18.29 6.46
N PHE A 244 -24.37 17.98 7.17
CA PHE A 244 -24.35 16.92 8.18
C PHE A 244 -23.55 17.32 9.42
N SER A 245 -24.20 17.29 10.59
CA SER A 245 -23.62 17.70 11.86
C SER A 245 -23.15 16.51 12.70
N SER A 246 -23.73 15.33 12.51
CA SER A 246 -23.43 14.13 13.32
C SER A 246 -22.94 12.94 12.50
N LYS A 247 -22.20 12.01 13.13
CA LYS A 247 -21.78 10.74 12.50
C LYS A 247 -23.00 9.91 12.04
N GLN A 248 -24.09 9.95 12.81
CA GLN A 248 -25.32 9.24 12.49
C GLN A 248 -25.98 9.81 11.23
N GLU A 249 -26.12 11.13 11.12
CA GLU A 249 -26.64 11.79 9.90
C GLU A 249 -25.79 11.47 8.68
N LYS A 250 -24.46 11.52 8.81
CA LYS A 250 -23.53 11.15 7.73
C LYS A 250 -23.72 9.68 7.33
N THR A 251 -23.96 8.78 8.27
CA THR A 251 -24.20 7.36 7.98
C THR A 251 -25.53 7.14 7.26
N ILE A 252 -26.60 7.82 7.66
CA ILE A 252 -27.90 7.75 6.95
C ILE A 252 -27.78 8.29 5.52
N ALA A 253 -27.06 9.41 5.34
CA ALA A 253 -26.81 9.96 4.02
C ALA A 253 -25.96 9.02 3.14
N LEU A 254 -24.92 8.42 3.70
CA LEU A 254 -24.11 7.39 3.06
C LEU A 254 -24.99 6.24 2.55
N GLN A 255 -25.85 5.71 3.42
CA GLN A 255 -26.72 4.59 3.09
C GLN A 255 -27.68 4.93 1.93
N SER A 256 -28.27 6.14 1.95
CA SER A 256 -29.11 6.62 0.85
C SER A 256 -28.37 6.68 -0.49
N GLU A 257 -27.15 7.21 -0.50
CA GLU A 257 -26.35 7.32 -1.72
C GLU A 257 -25.87 5.95 -2.25
N LEU A 258 -25.49 5.04 -1.35
CA LEU A 258 -25.12 3.66 -1.72
C LEU A 258 -26.32 2.89 -2.26
N ASN A 259 -27.53 3.14 -1.74
CA ASN A 259 -28.74 2.53 -2.27
C ASN A 259 -29.03 3.01 -3.71
N MET A 260 -28.78 4.29 -4.01
CA MET A 260 -28.85 4.77 -5.40
C MET A 260 -27.79 4.10 -6.29
N LEU A 261 -26.57 3.92 -5.80
CA LEU A 261 -25.51 3.22 -6.54
C LEU A 261 -25.88 1.75 -6.80
N ASN A 262 -26.52 1.08 -5.84
CA ASN A 262 -27.01 -0.28 -6.00
C ASN A 262 -28.04 -0.45 -7.12
N SER A 263 -28.83 0.59 -7.43
CA SER A 263 -29.76 0.54 -8.57
C SER A 263 -29.06 0.35 -9.92
N MET A 264 -27.76 0.67 -10.00
CA MET A 264 -26.92 0.48 -11.19
C MET A 264 -26.19 -0.88 -11.18
N LEU A 265 -26.39 -1.70 -10.15
CA LEU A 265 -25.80 -3.02 -10.04
C LEU A 265 -26.83 -4.11 -10.39
N PRO A 266 -26.39 -5.23 -11.00
CA PRO A 266 -25.00 -5.55 -11.31
C PRO A 266 -24.53 -4.91 -12.63
N THR A 267 -23.34 -4.31 -12.58
CA THR A 267 -22.59 -3.85 -13.75
C THR A 267 -21.18 -4.46 -13.68
N ALA A 268 -20.46 -4.56 -14.80
CA ALA A 268 -19.08 -5.07 -14.83
C ALA A 268 -18.09 -4.14 -14.09
N VAL A 269 -18.14 -4.14 -12.75
CA VAL A 269 -17.34 -3.31 -11.85
C VAL A 269 -16.76 -4.15 -10.71
N TRP A 270 -15.63 -3.69 -10.15
CA TRP A 270 -14.87 -4.46 -9.16
C TRP A 270 -14.09 -3.59 -8.17
N ILE A 271 -13.60 -4.25 -7.11
CA ILE A 271 -12.61 -3.69 -6.21
C ILE A 271 -11.24 -4.32 -6.53
N PRO A 272 -10.23 -3.55 -6.93
CA PRO A 272 -8.93 -4.09 -7.35
C PRO A 272 -8.02 -4.46 -6.16
N PHE A 273 -8.48 -5.35 -5.30
CA PHE A 273 -7.64 -6.03 -4.29
C PHE A 273 -7.06 -7.34 -4.89
N ASP A 274 -6.75 -8.33 -4.05
CA ASP A 274 -5.92 -9.50 -4.41
C ASP A 274 -6.58 -10.55 -5.31
N PHE A 275 -7.86 -10.40 -5.62
CA PHE A 275 -8.57 -11.39 -6.42
C PHE A 275 -9.57 -10.74 -7.35
N GLU A 276 -9.70 -11.34 -8.53
CA GLU A 276 -10.73 -10.95 -9.47
C GLU A 276 -12.12 -11.17 -8.86
N ASN A 277 -12.90 -10.10 -8.79
CA ASN A 277 -14.23 -10.07 -8.21
C ASN A 277 -15.12 -9.17 -9.05
N THR A 278 -16.39 -9.53 -9.24
CA THR A 278 -17.39 -8.65 -9.86
C THR A 278 -18.47 -8.36 -8.84
N ILE A 279 -18.75 -7.08 -8.60
CA ILE A 279 -19.74 -6.63 -7.61
C ILE A 279 -21.13 -6.75 -8.21
N PHE A 280 -22.06 -7.33 -7.44
CA PHE A 280 -23.47 -7.38 -7.84
C PHE A 280 -24.44 -6.79 -6.82
N ASN A 281 -23.98 -6.50 -5.59
CA ASN A 281 -24.76 -5.83 -4.56
C ASN A 281 -23.83 -5.17 -3.52
N ILE A 282 -24.25 -4.03 -2.96
CA ILE A 282 -23.66 -3.42 -1.77
C ILE A 282 -24.62 -3.63 -0.60
N CYS A 283 -24.12 -4.13 0.54
CA CYS A 283 -24.88 -4.27 1.78
C CYS A 283 -25.02 -2.90 2.45
N VAL A 284 -26.00 -2.12 2.00
CA VAL A 284 -26.21 -0.73 2.43
C VAL A 284 -26.35 -0.62 3.95
N ASP A 285 -27.19 -1.46 4.56
CA ASP A 285 -27.48 -1.40 6.00
C ASP A 285 -26.26 -1.71 6.89
N GLU A 286 -25.23 -2.35 6.31
CA GLU A 286 -23.98 -2.69 6.97
C GLU A 286 -22.90 -1.60 6.79
N SER A 287 -23.22 -0.50 6.11
CA SER A 287 -22.28 0.57 5.80
C SER A 287 -22.31 1.67 6.86
N ALA A 288 -21.13 2.21 7.21
CA ALA A 288 -21.02 3.27 8.20
C ALA A 288 -19.84 4.22 7.97
N VAL A 289 -19.98 5.42 8.49
CA VAL A 289 -18.91 6.42 8.57
C VAL A 289 -18.01 6.14 9.77
N LEU A 290 -16.69 6.10 9.57
CA LEU A 290 -15.74 5.71 10.62
C LEU A 290 -15.32 6.87 11.54
N ASN A 291 -15.29 8.10 11.04
CA ASN A 291 -14.89 9.28 11.80
C ASN A 291 -15.87 10.45 11.58
N SER A 292 -16.10 11.26 12.61
CA SER A 292 -16.95 12.46 12.54
C SER A 292 -16.22 13.71 12.05
N LYS A 293 -14.88 13.71 12.00
CA LYS A 293 -14.03 14.85 11.62
C LYS A 293 -14.10 15.22 10.12
N ASP A 294 -13.31 16.22 9.72
CA ASP A 294 -13.33 16.84 8.38
C ASP A 294 -13.06 15.87 7.23
N LYS A 295 -12.22 14.85 7.49
CA LYS A 295 -11.99 13.73 6.57
C LYS A 295 -12.84 12.57 7.07
N VAL A 296 -13.82 12.18 6.25
CA VAL A 296 -14.89 11.26 6.61
C VAL A 296 -14.71 9.94 5.85
N PRO A 297 -13.75 9.07 6.25
CA PRO A 297 -13.67 7.74 5.68
C PRO A 297 -14.93 6.95 6.05
N TYR A 298 -15.38 6.11 5.14
CA TYR A 298 -16.54 5.24 5.36
C TYR A 298 -16.24 3.83 4.90
N VAL A 299 -16.92 2.85 5.50
CA VAL A 299 -16.85 1.45 5.14
C VAL A 299 -18.16 1.01 4.49
N PHE A 300 -18.07 0.16 3.47
CA PHE A 300 -19.18 -0.61 2.93
C PHE A 300 -18.76 -2.06 2.70
N PHE A 301 -19.76 -2.93 2.54
CA PHE A 301 -19.55 -4.35 2.22
C PHE A 301 -20.20 -4.64 0.87
N ALA A 302 -19.47 -5.29 -0.02
CA ALA A 302 -19.93 -5.65 -1.35
C ALA A 302 -20.02 -7.17 -1.48
N GLU A 303 -21.17 -7.65 -1.91
CA GLU A 303 -21.30 -9.02 -2.36
C GLU A 303 -20.76 -9.15 -3.79
N VAL A 304 -19.93 -10.16 -3.99
CA VAL A 304 -19.18 -10.35 -5.23
C VAL A 304 -19.23 -11.78 -5.73
N VAL A 305 -19.04 -11.96 -7.03
CA VAL A 305 -18.67 -13.23 -7.63
C VAL A 305 -17.17 -13.21 -7.91
N ARG A 306 -16.43 -14.19 -7.41
CA ARG A 306 -15.00 -14.35 -7.72
C ARG A 306 -14.83 -15.06 -9.07
N SER A 307 -13.83 -14.68 -9.88
CA SER A 307 -13.55 -15.39 -11.15
C SER A 307 -13.02 -16.82 -10.91
N SER A 308 -12.25 -17.02 -9.84
CA SER A 308 -11.73 -18.33 -9.44
C SER A 308 -12.28 -18.73 -8.06
N PRO A 309 -12.70 -20.00 -7.88
CA PRO A 309 -13.03 -20.52 -6.56
C PRO A 309 -11.78 -20.48 -5.65
N HIS A 310 -11.99 -20.38 -4.34
CA HIS A 310 -10.92 -20.37 -3.34
C HIS A 310 -9.87 -21.47 -3.62
N TYR A 311 -8.62 -21.07 -3.88
CA TYR A 311 -7.45 -21.91 -3.58
C TYR A 311 -7.14 -21.83 -2.08
N ASN A 312 -8.15 -22.11 -1.26
CA ASN A 312 -8.02 -22.40 0.17
C ASN A 312 -8.78 -23.69 0.53
N ASN A 313 -8.87 -24.61 -0.44
CA ASN A 313 -8.85 -26.03 -0.12
C ASN A 313 -7.40 -26.51 -0.17
N VAL A 314 -6.56 -26.00 0.75
CA VAL A 314 -5.69 -26.98 1.41
C VAL A 314 -6.68 -27.91 2.08
N LYS A 315 -6.84 -29.13 1.55
CA LYS A 315 -7.34 -30.24 2.34
C LYS A 315 -6.32 -30.44 3.47
N THR A 316 -6.32 -29.58 4.48
CA THR A 316 -5.82 -29.98 5.79
C THR A 316 -6.76 -31.09 6.21
N PRO A 317 -6.25 -32.30 6.52
CA PRO A 317 -7.10 -33.34 7.07
C PRO A 317 -7.84 -32.73 8.26
N ALA A 318 -9.17 -32.83 8.25
CA ALA A 318 -10.00 -32.35 9.35
C ALA A 318 -9.59 -33.09 10.62
N SER A 319 -8.72 -32.49 11.43
CA SER A 319 -8.41 -32.95 12.78
C SER A 319 -9.39 -32.31 13.76
N LEU A 320 -9.62 -32.98 14.87
CA LEU A 320 -10.40 -32.50 16.01
C LEU A 320 -9.95 -31.10 16.50
N ASP A 321 -8.72 -30.68 16.19
CA ASP A 321 -8.16 -29.37 16.55
C ASP A 321 -8.87 -28.19 15.88
N GLN A 322 -9.40 -28.34 14.66
CA GLN A 322 -10.14 -27.25 14.00
C GLN A 322 -11.52 -27.00 14.65
N LYS A 323 -12.17 -28.05 15.16
CA LYS A 323 -13.41 -27.91 15.93
C LYS A 323 -13.14 -27.29 17.30
N MET A 324 -12.04 -27.67 17.96
CA MET A 324 -11.64 -27.07 19.23
C MET A 324 -11.25 -25.59 19.06
N LYS A 325 -10.46 -25.24 18.04
CA LYS A 325 -10.12 -23.84 17.71
C LYS A 325 -11.37 -23.02 17.42
N ARG A 326 -12.32 -23.54 16.63
CA ARG A 326 -13.57 -22.84 16.31
C ARG A 326 -14.47 -22.61 17.54
N SER A 327 -14.59 -23.60 18.42
CA SER A 327 -15.35 -23.47 19.69
C SER A 327 -14.67 -22.52 20.68
N GLN A 328 -13.33 -22.49 20.75
CA GLN A 328 -12.57 -21.53 21.55
C GLN A 328 -12.69 -20.10 20.99
N SER A 329 -12.54 -19.92 19.68
CA SER A 329 -12.78 -18.63 19.00
C SER A 329 -14.21 -18.13 19.23
N GLU A 330 -15.24 -18.99 19.13
CA GLU A 330 -16.63 -18.62 19.45
C GLU A 330 -16.79 -18.15 20.91
N SER A 331 -16.11 -18.77 21.89
CA SER A 331 -16.14 -18.35 23.29
C SER A 331 -15.44 -17.00 23.54
N ILE A 332 -14.36 -16.72 22.82
CA ILE A 332 -13.63 -15.44 22.82
C ILE A 332 -14.51 -14.35 22.19
N LEU A 333 -15.17 -14.66 21.07
CA LEU A 333 -16.10 -13.77 20.38
C LEU A 333 -17.31 -13.41 21.26
N LEU A 334 -17.88 -14.37 21.98
CA LEU A 334 -18.96 -14.14 22.95
C LEU A 334 -18.55 -13.17 24.07
N LYS A 335 -17.30 -13.25 24.55
CA LYS A 335 -16.77 -12.30 25.54
C LYS A 335 -16.50 -10.91 24.94
N ASN A 336 -16.20 -10.83 23.64
CA ASN A 336 -16.04 -9.57 22.94
C ASN A 336 -17.37 -8.92 22.51
N LYS A 337 -18.49 -9.65 22.51
CA LYS A 337 -19.83 -9.07 22.27
C LYS A 337 -20.21 -7.97 23.29
N SER A 338 -19.63 -7.96 24.48
CA SER A 338 -19.85 -6.87 25.46
C SER A 338 -19.24 -5.53 25.03
N TYR A 339 -18.32 -5.50 24.06
CA TYR A 339 -17.71 -4.26 23.55
C TYR A 339 -18.67 -3.49 22.62
N HIS A 340 -19.79 -4.09 22.24
CA HIS A 340 -20.60 -3.66 21.09
C HIS A 340 -21.99 -3.07 21.43
N ASP A 341 -22.28 -2.83 22.70
CA ASP A 341 -23.51 -2.12 23.14
C ASP A 341 -23.36 -0.59 22.96
N SER A 342 -22.99 -0.17 21.74
CA SER A 342 -22.67 1.23 21.41
C SER A 342 -23.66 1.79 20.40
N THR A 343 -24.19 2.98 20.70
CA THR A 343 -24.97 3.80 19.76
C THR A 343 -24.12 4.39 18.61
N ASP A 344 -22.81 4.11 18.58
CA ASP A 344 -21.92 4.58 17.52
C ASP A 344 -21.97 3.63 16.30
N PRO A 345 -22.45 4.09 15.14
CA PRO A 345 -22.60 3.25 13.95
C PRO A 345 -21.26 2.65 13.47
N SER A 346 -20.12 3.33 13.68
CA SER A 346 -18.82 2.78 13.26
C SER A 346 -18.36 1.59 14.09
N ILE A 347 -18.90 1.44 15.31
CA ILE A 347 -18.58 0.32 16.21
C ILE A 347 -19.58 -0.82 15.97
N ALA A 348 -20.85 -0.48 15.76
CA ALA A 348 -21.91 -1.44 15.47
C ALA A 348 -21.62 -2.27 14.21
N VAL A 349 -21.03 -1.65 13.18
CA VAL A 349 -20.68 -2.35 11.94
C VAL A 349 -19.62 -3.45 12.12
N PHE A 350 -18.75 -3.34 13.11
CA PHE A 350 -17.74 -4.36 13.43
C PHE A 350 -18.09 -5.15 14.69
N ALA A 351 -19.38 -5.24 15.03
CA ALA A 351 -19.86 -5.79 16.30
C ALA A 351 -19.92 -7.31 16.41
N GLU A 352 -19.95 -7.99 15.28
CA GLU A 352 -19.95 -9.44 15.21
C GLU A 352 -18.67 -9.88 14.49
N SER A 353 -18.30 -11.15 14.65
CA SER A 353 -17.15 -11.67 13.92
C SER A 353 -17.37 -11.61 12.41
N TRP A 354 -16.29 -11.50 11.65
CA TRP A 354 -16.36 -11.52 10.19
C TRP A 354 -17.04 -12.79 9.67
N ALA A 355 -16.79 -13.93 10.30
CA ALA A 355 -17.41 -15.20 9.95
C ALA A 355 -18.93 -15.18 10.17
N GLU A 356 -19.41 -14.67 11.31
CA GLU A 356 -20.84 -14.50 11.60
C GLU A 356 -21.49 -13.53 10.61
N LYS A 357 -20.88 -12.35 10.41
CA LYS A 357 -21.36 -11.33 9.46
C LYS A 357 -21.53 -11.89 8.06
N LYS A 358 -20.47 -12.54 7.55
CA LYS A 358 -20.46 -13.15 6.22
C LYS A 358 -21.52 -14.24 6.10
N SER A 359 -21.69 -15.08 7.12
CA SER A 359 -22.74 -16.11 7.13
C SER A 359 -24.15 -15.52 7.15
N ARG A 360 -24.38 -14.48 7.97
CA ARG A 360 -25.67 -13.80 8.10
C ARG A 360 -26.06 -13.11 6.79
N ILE A 361 -25.16 -12.32 6.22
CA ILE A 361 -25.37 -11.63 4.95
C ILE A 361 -25.60 -12.64 3.82
N ARG A 362 -24.82 -13.73 3.79
CA ARG A 362 -25.03 -14.82 2.82
C ARG A 362 -26.43 -15.40 2.94
N GLY A 363 -26.91 -15.70 4.14
CA GLY A 363 -28.25 -16.28 4.34
C GLY A 363 -29.41 -15.35 3.98
N SER A 364 -29.17 -14.03 3.93
CA SER A 364 -30.13 -13.05 3.40
C SER A 364 -29.91 -12.71 1.92
N SER A 365 -28.85 -13.24 1.31
CA SER A 365 -28.48 -12.92 -0.07
C SER A 365 -29.38 -13.67 -1.04
N ARG A 366 -29.80 -12.97 -2.10
CA ARG A 366 -30.45 -13.60 -3.27
C ARG A 366 -29.56 -14.64 -3.98
N TYR A 367 -28.26 -14.67 -3.69
CA TYR A 367 -27.27 -15.57 -4.28
C TYR A 367 -26.59 -16.48 -3.26
N GLU A 368 -27.25 -16.77 -2.13
CA GLU A 368 -26.73 -17.65 -1.07
C GLU A 368 -26.10 -18.96 -1.59
N ASN A 369 -26.71 -19.56 -2.63
CA ASN A 369 -26.34 -20.87 -3.18
C ASN A 369 -25.24 -20.78 -4.25
N HIS A 370 -24.79 -19.59 -4.63
CA HIS A 370 -23.76 -19.45 -5.66
C HIS A 370 -22.38 -19.86 -5.11
N GLN A 371 -21.69 -20.77 -5.81
CA GLN A 371 -20.44 -21.37 -5.31
C GLN A 371 -19.29 -20.36 -5.21
N LYS A 372 -19.25 -19.38 -6.12
CA LYS A 372 -18.23 -18.32 -6.16
C LYS A 372 -18.65 -17.03 -5.44
N TRP A 373 -19.75 -17.08 -4.68
CA TRP A 373 -20.19 -15.95 -3.85
C TRP A 373 -19.14 -15.62 -2.79
N ASP A 374 -18.87 -14.33 -2.62
CA ASP A 374 -18.04 -13.83 -1.53
C ASP A 374 -18.52 -12.44 -1.08
N LEU A 375 -17.99 -11.98 0.05
CA LEU A 375 -18.24 -10.65 0.62
C LEU A 375 -16.91 -9.93 0.79
N ILE A 376 -16.82 -8.70 0.28
CA ILE A 376 -15.62 -7.86 0.39
C ILE A 376 -15.93 -6.61 1.22
N PRO A 377 -15.19 -6.36 2.30
CA PRO A 377 -15.23 -5.09 3.02
C PRO A 377 -14.29 -4.06 2.36
N VAL A 378 -14.73 -2.82 2.27
CA VAL A 378 -13.94 -1.74 1.65
C VAL A 378 -14.09 -0.46 2.47
N ILE A 379 -12.97 0.15 2.85
CA ILE A 379 -12.94 1.54 3.31
C ILE A 379 -12.64 2.46 2.13
N VAL A 380 -13.43 3.51 1.99
CA VAL A 380 -13.18 4.60 1.05
C VAL A 380 -12.69 5.80 1.85
N LYS A 381 -11.50 6.31 1.49
CA LYS A 381 -10.90 7.50 2.09
C LYS A 381 -10.76 8.55 0.99
N THR A 382 -11.33 9.74 1.21
CA THR A 382 -11.37 10.86 0.25
C THR A 382 -10.82 12.13 0.89
N GLY A 383 -10.18 12.97 0.07
CA GLY A 383 -9.48 14.18 0.53
C GLY A 383 -8.06 13.93 1.05
N ASP A 384 -7.52 12.73 0.80
CA ASP A 384 -6.18 12.31 1.23
C ASP A 384 -5.41 11.66 0.07
N ASP A 385 -4.14 12.04 -0.08
CA ASP A 385 -3.21 11.28 -0.91
C ASP A 385 -2.71 10.05 -0.14
N LEU A 386 -3.13 8.87 -0.59
CA LEU A 386 -2.71 7.60 0.03
C LEU A 386 -1.40 7.04 -0.53
N SER A 387 -0.70 7.77 -1.41
CA SER A 387 0.55 7.31 -2.03
C SER A 387 1.61 6.86 -1.01
N GLN A 388 1.73 7.60 0.09
CA GLN A 388 2.65 7.28 1.19
C GLN A 388 2.23 6.02 1.94
N GLU A 389 0.93 5.88 2.23
CA GLU A 389 0.38 4.71 2.91
C GLU A 389 0.52 3.45 2.03
N ALA A 390 0.25 3.56 0.73
CA ALA A 390 0.42 2.48 -0.23
C ALA A 390 1.90 2.07 -0.39
N PHE A 391 2.82 3.03 -0.38
CA PHE A 391 4.25 2.73 -0.38
C PHE A 391 4.67 2.03 0.92
N ALA A 392 4.21 2.51 2.08
CA ALA A 392 4.45 1.84 3.35
C ALA A 392 3.95 0.39 3.34
N GLN A 393 2.75 0.15 2.82
CA GLN A 393 2.20 -1.19 2.65
C GLN A 393 3.14 -2.09 1.83
N GLN A 394 3.66 -1.62 0.70
CA GLN A 394 4.58 -2.41 -0.13
C GLN A 394 5.84 -2.81 0.64
N LEU A 395 6.39 -1.88 1.44
CA LEU A 395 7.52 -2.17 2.33
C LEU A 395 7.14 -3.21 3.40
N LEU A 396 5.94 -3.13 3.98
CA LEU A 396 5.45 -4.11 4.95
C LEU A 396 5.30 -5.51 4.35
N PHE A 397 4.80 -5.64 3.11
CA PHE A 397 4.79 -6.93 2.40
C PHE A 397 6.21 -7.46 2.22
N THR A 398 7.14 -6.60 1.80
CA THR A 398 8.55 -6.99 1.61
C THR A 398 9.19 -7.47 2.92
N PHE A 399 8.97 -6.77 4.05
CA PHE A 399 9.43 -7.21 5.38
C PHE A 399 8.80 -8.53 5.81
N LYS A 400 7.51 -8.72 5.53
CA LYS A 400 6.83 -9.97 5.84
C LYS A 400 7.46 -11.13 5.10
N ASP A 401 7.65 -11.00 3.79
CA ASP A 401 8.18 -12.06 2.94
C ASP A 401 9.62 -12.40 3.35
N LEU A 402 10.49 -11.39 3.55
CA LEU A 402 11.88 -11.64 3.94
C LEU A 402 12.02 -12.33 5.31
N TRP A 403 11.16 -12.00 6.29
CA TRP A 403 11.20 -12.68 7.59
C TRP A 403 10.66 -14.10 7.53
N GLN A 404 9.69 -14.35 6.65
CA GLN A 404 9.19 -15.70 6.37
C GLN A 404 10.26 -16.56 5.68
N GLU A 405 10.97 -16.02 4.69
CA GLU A 405 12.09 -16.67 4.00
C GLU A 405 13.21 -17.07 4.97
N GLU A 406 13.56 -16.20 5.93
CA GLU A 406 14.60 -16.47 6.95
C GLU A 406 14.09 -17.30 8.14
N GLY A 407 12.82 -17.75 8.13
CA GLY A 407 12.23 -18.54 9.21
C GLY A 407 12.20 -17.81 10.57
N VAL A 408 12.17 -16.47 10.56
CA VAL A 408 12.04 -15.66 11.77
C VAL A 408 10.55 -15.53 12.07
N PRO A 409 10.06 -15.98 13.24
CA PRO A 409 8.63 -16.06 13.51
C PRO A 409 8.07 -14.70 13.96
N LEU A 410 8.25 -13.68 13.12
CA LEU A 410 7.68 -12.35 13.22
C LEU A 410 6.34 -12.31 12.48
N TYR A 411 5.38 -11.58 13.04
CA TYR A 411 4.04 -11.49 12.46
C TYR A 411 3.73 -10.07 11.98
N LEU A 412 3.48 -9.91 10.68
CA LEU A 412 2.89 -8.70 10.10
C LEU A 412 1.58 -9.05 9.41
N ARG A 413 0.59 -8.16 9.56
CA ARG A 413 -0.64 -8.14 8.76
C ARG A 413 -0.67 -6.89 7.87
N PRO A 414 0.06 -6.87 6.75
CA PRO A 414 -0.17 -5.86 5.72
C PRO A 414 -1.60 -6.01 5.17
N TYR A 415 -2.23 -4.90 4.82
CA TYR A 415 -3.58 -4.82 4.24
C TYR A 415 -3.54 -3.98 2.97
N LYS A 416 -4.42 -4.27 1.99
CA LYS A 416 -4.38 -3.63 0.67
C LYS A 416 -4.86 -2.19 0.70
N ILE A 417 -4.17 -1.33 -0.04
CA ILE A 417 -4.40 0.09 -0.23
C ILE A 417 -4.22 0.33 -1.71
N VAL A 418 -5.26 0.89 -2.33
CA VAL A 418 -5.26 1.25 -3.74
C VAL A 418 -5.48 2.75 -3.86
N CYS A 419 -4.50 3.48 -4.36
CA CYS A 419 -4.65 4.89 -4.66
C CYS A 419 -5.59 5.07 -5.85
N ILE A 420 -6.62 5.90 -5.69
CA ILE A 420 -7.50 6.34 -6.76
C ILE A 420 -7.12 7.77 -7.10
N GLY A 421 -6.15 7.92 -8.00
CA GLY A 421 -5.60 9.23 -8.31
C GLY A 421 -4.84 9.82 -7.11
N SER A 422 -5.08 11.09 -6.82
CA SER A 422 -4.22 11.92 -5.95
C SER A 422 -4.87 12.37 -4.63
N ASP A 423 -6.15 12.10 -4.45
CA ASP A 423 -6.97 12.63 -3.36
C ASP A 423 -8.02 11.62 -2.87
N ALA A 424 -7.93 10.37 -3.31
CA ALA A 424 -8.76 9.29 -2.82
C ALA A 424 -8.03 7.95 -2.86
N GLY A 425 -8.56 6.99 -2.13
CA GLY A 425 -8.17 5.59 -2.28
C GLY A 425 -9.08 4.64 -1.53
N LEU A 426 -8.87 3.36 -1.81
CA LEU A 426 -9.56 2.23 -1.19
C LEU A 426 -8.62 1.52 -0.23
N ILE A 427 -9.13 1.11 0.92
CA ILE A 427 -8.37 0.40 1.96
C ILE A 427 -9.13 -0.87 2.32
N GLU A 428 -8.43 -2.00 2.36
CA GLU A 428 -8.90 -3.26 2.94
C GLU A 428 -8.95 -3.10 4.48
N PRO A 429 -10.14 -3.21 5.10
CA PRO A 429 -10.26 -3.11 6.55
C PRO A 429 -9.63 -4.32 7.24
N VAL A 430 -8.95 -4.10 8.37
CA VAL A 430 -8.48 -5.18 9.23
C VAL A 430 -9.63 -5.64 10.13
N LEU A 431 -10.31 -6.70 9.73
CA LEU A 431 -11.49 -7.26 10.39
C LEU A 431 -11.12 -8.00 11.68
N ASP A 432 -12.12 -8.25 12.53
CA ASP A 432 -11.96 -8.97 13.81
C ASP A 432 -10.88 -8.34 14.71
N THR A 433 -10.86 -7.00 14.77
CA THR A 433 -9.93 -6.24 15.59
C THR A 433 -10.60 -5.13 16.37
N LEU A 434 -9.95 -4.72 17.46
CA LEU A 434 -10.28 -3.51 18.22
C LEU A 434 -9.03 -2.67 18.40
N SER A 435 -9.15 -1.34 18.31
CA SER A 435 -8.04 -0.46 18.72
C SER A 435 -7.78 -0.56 20.22
N LEU A 436 -6.53 -0.39 20.64
CA LEU A 436 -6.16 -0.34 22.07
C LEU A 436 -6.96 0.75 22.80
N HIS A 437 -7.26 1.86 22.12
CA HIS A 437 -8.15 2.91 22.61
C HIS A 437 -9.54 2.39 22.94
N GLN A 438 -10.17 1.66 22.01
CA GLN A 438 -11.50 1.08 22.23
C GLN A 438 -11.50 0.08 23.38
N ILE A 439 -10.46 -0.76 23.46
CA ILE A 439 -10.28 -1.72 24.55
C ILE A 439 -10.21 -1.01 25.89
N LYS A 440 -9.33 -0.02 26.02
CA LYS A 440 -9.13 0.74 27.27
C LYS A 440 -10.38 1.49 27.69
N ARG A 441 -11.09 2.13 26.75
CA ARG A 441 -12.35 2.81 27.01
C ARG A 441 -13.41 1.84 27.54
N HIS A 442 -13.51 0.66 26.95
CA HIS A 442 -14.45 -0.37 27.41
C HIS A 442 -14.11 -0.87 28.81
N LEU A 443 -12.85 -1.26 29.06
CA LEU A 443 -12.42 -1.72 30.37
C LEU A 443 -12.66 -0.66 31.45
N THR A 444 -12.43 0.61 31.14
CA THR A 444 -12.66 1.72 32.08
C THR A 444 -14.13 1.81 32.47
N ASN A 445 -15.04 1.64 31.52
CA ASN A 445 -16.47 1.61 31.80
C ASN A 445 -16.85 0.39 32.66
N LEU A 446 -16.31 -0.80 32.36
CA LEU A 446 -16.54 -2.00 33.16
C LEU A 446 -16.06 -1.85 34.61
N PHE A 447 -14.86 -1.32 34.82
CA PHE A 447 -14.29 -1.11 36.15
C PHE A 447 -15.15 -0.12 36.95
N ARG A 448 -15.58 0.98 36.32
CA ARG A 448 -16.50 1.96 36.94
C ARG A 448 -17.84 1.34 37.32
N MET A 449 -18.45 0.54 36.45
CA MET A 449 -19.72 -0.14 36.74
C MET A 449 -19.60 -1.14 37.89
N ASN A 450 -18.43 -1.80 38.02
CA ASN A 450 -18.14 -2.73 39.10
C ASN A 450 -17.60 -2.05 40.37
N GLY A 451 -17.58 -0.71 40.44
CA GLY A 451 -17.08 0.04 41.59
C GLY A 451 -15.58 -0.10 41.85
N ASN A 452 -14.80 -0.56 40.87
CA ASN A 452 -13.36 -0.70 40.99
C ASN A 452 -12.66 0.63 40.65
N PRO A 453 -11.93 1.27 41.60
CA PRO A 453 -11.26 2.54 41.35
C PRO A 453 -9.92 2.40 40.61
N ALA A 454 -9.45 1.18 40.34
CA ALA A 454 -8.18 0.95 39.66
C ALA A 454 -8.24 1.37 38.18
N THR A 455 -7.09 1.78 37.64
CA THR A 455 -6.94 2.01 36.19
C THR A 455 -6.77 0.65 35.49
N PRO A 456 -7.63 0.30 34.53
CA PRO A 456 -7.52 -0.98 33.85
C PRO A 456 -6.31 -1.00 32.91
N LEU A 457 -5.48 -2.03 33.06
CA LEU A 457 -4.37 -2.36 32.19
C LEU A 457 -4.79 -3.29 31.03
N LEU A 458 -4.04 -3.26 29.93
CA LEU A 458 -4.23 -4.18 28.79
C LEU A 458 -4.13 -5.66 29.20
N LYS A 459 -3.32 -5.99 30.20
CA LYS A 459 -3.24 -7.35 30.76
C LYS A 459 -4.60 -7.87 31.25
N HIS A 460 -5.45 -7.03 31.82
CA HIS A 460 -6.79 -7.45 32.24
C HIS A 460 -7.67 -7.83 31.05
N HIS A 461 -7.52 -7.16 29.90
CA HIS A 461 -8.19 -7.59 28.67
C HIS A 461 -7.74 -8.99 28.27
N PHE A 462 -6.44 -9.25 28.29
CA PHE A 462 -5.91 -10.57 27.96
C PHE A 462 -6.44 -11.66 28.89
N GLU A 463 -6.48 -11.41 30.20
CA GLU A 463 -7.02 -12.37 31.18
C GLU A 463 -8.52 -12.59 31.00
N ASN A 464 -9.29 -11.53 30.72
CA ASN A 464 -10.72 -11.62 30.50
C ASN A 464 -11.05 -12.44 29.23
N VAL A 465 -10.36 -12.14 28.13
CA VAL A 465 -10.63 -12.72 26.80
C VAL A 465 -10.04 -14.12 26.69
N PHE A 466 -8.73 -14.24 26.89
CA PHE A 466 -7.97 -15.48 26.65
C PHE A 466 -7.88 -16.40 27.88
N GLY A 467 -8.33 -15.96 29.05
CA GLY A 467 -8.34 -16.75 30.28
C GLY A 467 -7.10 -16.54 31.16
N PRO A 468 -6.91 -17.36 32.20
CA PRO A 468 -5.79 -17.20 33.14
C PRO A 468 -4.42 -17.28 32.48
N VAL A 469 -3.41 -16.60 33.05
CA VAL A 469 -2.05 -16.45 32.50
C VAL A 469 -1.39 -17.78 32.06
N ASN A 470 -1.69 -18.89 32.73
CA ASN A 470 -1.09 -20.21 32.44
C ASN A 470 -1.96 -21.10 31.55
N SER A 471 -3.09 -20.61 31.06
CA SER A 471 -3.93 -21.35 30.13
C SER A 471 -3.30 -21.39 28.74
N GLU A 472 -3.52 -22.48 28.01
CA GLU A 472 -2.99 -22.65 26.65
C GLU A 472 -3.41 -21.49 25.72
N THR A 473 -4.66 -21.03 25.85
CA THR A 473 -5.21 -19.91 25.09
C THR A 473 -4.49 -18.60 25.40
N TYR A 474 -4.23 -18.30 26.68
CA TYR A 474 -3.46 -17.11 27.06
C TYR A 474 -2.02 -17.18 26.56
N VAL A 475 -1.34 -18.31 26.75
CA VAL A 475 0.06 -18.49 26.32
C VAL A 475 0.20 -18.33 24.81
N ASN A 476 -0.74 -18.88 24.03
CA ASN A 476 -0.76 -18.71 22.58
C ASN A 476 -1.01 -17.26 22.17
N ALA A 477 -1.99 -16.58 22.79
CA ALA A 477 -2.27 -15.17 22.51
C ALA A 477 -1.11 -14.25 22.91
N GLN A 478 -0.46 -14.52 24.05
CA GLN A 478 0.73 -13.80 24.50
C GLN A 478 1.89 -13.98 23.51
N LYS A 479 2.10 -15.18 23.00
CA LYS A 479 3.12 -15.45 21.97
C LYS A 479 2.84 -14.67 20.68
N ASN A 480 1.60 -14.71 20.19
CA ASN A 480 1.14 -13.94 19.03
C ASN A 480 1.35 -12.43 19.22
N PHE A 481 1.03 -11.94 20.42
CA PHE A 481 1.25 -10.55 20.82
C PHE A 481 2.73 -10.16 20.76
N ILE A 482 3.62 -11.00 21.29
CA ILE A 482 5.07 -10.74 21.28
C ILE A 482 5.63 -10.76 19.86
N GLN A 483 5.24 -11.74 19.05
CA GLN A 483 5.73 -11.89 17.67
C GLN A 483 5.31 -10.73 16.77
N SER A 484 4.08 -10.25 16.94
CA SER A 484 3.56 -9.11 16.21
C SER A 484 4.13 -7.78 16.72
N THR A 485 4.23 -7.61 18.05
CA THR A 485 4.86 -6.43 18.66
C THR A 485 6.32 -6.28 18.23
N ALA A 486 7.09 -7.38 18.20
CA ALA A 486 8.47 -7.36 17.70
C ALA A 486 8.54 -6.93 16.23
N ALA A 487 7.65 -7.46 15.38
CA ALA A 487 7.62 -7.14 13.96
C ALA A 487 7.30 -5.66 13.72
N TYR A 488 6.24 -5.14 14.33
CA TYR A 488 5.85 -3.73 14.20
C TYR A 488 6.81 -2.77 14.91
N SER A 489 7.57 -3.22 15.91
CA SER A 489 8.68 -2.45 16.49
C SER A 489 9.83 -2.26 15.49
N LEU A 490 10.22 -3.34 14.79
CA LEU A 490 11.23 -3.27 13.73
C LEU A 490 10.75 -2.41 12.56
N VAL A 491 9.51 -2.59 12.10
CA VAL A 491 8.94 -1.74 11.03
C VAL A 491 8.91 -0.27 11.44
N SER A 492 8.48 0.04 12.67
CA SER A 492 8.51 1.41 13.20
C SER A 492 9.92 1.99 13.21
N TYR A 493 10.93 1.20 13.61
CA TYR A 493 12.34 1.60 13.59
C TYR A 493 12.84 1.87 12.16
N TYR A 494 12.68 0.91 11.24
CA TYR A 494 13.17 1.02 9.87
C TYR A 494 12.46 2.13 9.11
N LEU A 495 11.13 2.19 9.18
CA LEU A 495 10.34 3.15 8.41
C LEU A 495 10.16 4.48 9.13
N GLN A 496 10.66 4.64 10.36
CA GLN A 496 10.45 5.83 11.18
C GLN A 496 8.97 6.23 11.23
N LEU A 497 8.10 5.24 11.46
CA LEU A 497 6.65 5.47 11.53
C LEU A 497 6.34 6.48 12.62
N LYS A 498 5.52 7.48 12.28
CA LYS A 498 5.07 8.51 13.22
C LYS A 498 3.57 8.38 13.50
N ASP A 499 3.04 9.17 14.43
CA ASP A 499 1.63 9.15 14.83
C ASP A 499 1.20 7.79 15.41
N ARG A 500 2.04 7.20 16.29
CA ARG A 500 1.81 5.87 16.88
C ARG A 500 1.10 5.97 18.24
N HIS A 501 -0.20 6.19 18.20
CA HIS A 501 -1.08 6.22 19.38
C HIS A 501 -2.03 5.01 19.45
N ASN A 502 -2.72 4.82 20.58
CA ASN A 502 -3.63 3.69 20.85
C ASN A 502 -4.82 3.56 19.90
N GLY A 503 -5.09 4.58 19.08
CA GLY A 503 -6.12 4.56 18.03
C GLY A 503 -5.63 3.93 16.72
N ASN A 504 -4.32 3.99 16.46
CA ASN A 504 -3.66 3.46 15.26
C ASN A 504 -3.02 2.08 15.52
N ILE A 505 -3.25 1.50 16.70
CA ILE A 505 -2.77 0.18 17.09
C ILE A 505 -3.98 -0.66 17.44
N LEU A 506 -4.16 -1.73 16.68
CA LEU A 506 -5.23 -2.70 16.80
C LEU A 506 -4.75 -3.96 17.51
N LEU A 507 -5.67 -4.69 18.12
CA LEU A 507 -5.49 -6.03 18.66
C LEU A 507 -6.54 -6.94 18.02
N ASP A 508 -6.10 -8.07 17.44
CA ASP A 508 -6.99 -9.06 16.85
C ASP A 508 -7.47 -10.12 17.85
N MET A 509 -8.40 -10.97 17.41
CA MET A 509 -9.00 -12.03 18.22
C MET A 509 -8.03 -13.17 18.58
N GLU A 510 -6.84 -13.22 17.98
CA GLU A 510 -5.79 -14.18 18.29
C GLU A 510 -4.67 -13.59 19.16
N GLY A 511 -4.77 -12.30 19.50
CA GLY A 511 -3.81 -11.58 20.34
C GLY A 511 -2.69 -10.87 19.57
N HIS A 512 -2.73 -10.77 18.24
CA HIS A 512 -1.73 -10.01 17.49
C HIS A 512 -1.98 -8.50 17.57
N LEU A 513 -0.89 -7.76 17.75
CA LEU A 513 -0.86 -6.30 17.65
C LEU A 513 -0.65 -5.90 16.19
N ILE A 514 -1.52 -5.03 15.65
CA ILE A 514 -1.51 -4.62 14.23
C ILE A 514 -1.51 -3.10 14.14
N HIS A 515 -0.50 -2.50 13.49
CA HIS A 515 -0.51 -1.07 13.23
C HIS A 515 -1.37 -0.73 11.99
N ILE A 516 -2.00 0.44 12.00
CA ILE A 516 -2.70 1.02 10.86
C ILE A 516 -2.30 2.49 10.64
N ASP A 517 -2.83 3.09 9.58
CA ASP A 517 -2.64 4.51 9.21
C ASP A 517 -1.17 4.90 9.04
N TYR A 518 -0.55 4.53 7.93
CA TYR A 518 0.88 4.78 7.68
C TYR A 518 1.16 6.14 7.02
N GLY A 519 0.30 7.14 7.22
CA GLY A 519 0.38 8.43 6.52
C GLY A 519 1.66 9.23 6.81
N PHE A 520 2.36 8.90 7.91
CA PHE A 520 3.61 9.53 8.32
C PHE A 520 4.73 8.50 8.47
N LEU A 521 5.66 8.49 7.52
CA LEU A 521 6.83 7.61 7.49
C LEU A 521 8.08 8.33 6.96
N LEU A 522 9.23 7.75 7.25
CA LEU A 522 10.56 8.21 6.86
C LEU A 522 10.80 9.65 7.32
N SER A 523 10.90 10.59 6.38
CA SER A 523 11.15 12.00 6.73
C SER A 523 9.88 12.78 7.04
N SER A 524 8.67 12.25 6.81
CA SER A 524 7.43 12.97 7.11
C SER A 524 7.08 12.92 8.60
N SER A 525 6.43 13.98 9.10
CA SER A 525 6.03 14.11 10.50
C SER A 525 4.72 14.89 10.59
N PRO A 526 3.81 14.53 11.51
CA PRO A 526 2.65 15.34 11.81
C PRO A 526 3.07 16.76 12.23
N ARG A 527 2.59 17.77 11.50
CA ARG A 527 2.77 19.22 11.80
C ARG A 527 4.22 19.68 12.05
N ASN A 528 5.24 18.96 11.57
CA ASN A 528 6.67 19.24 11.80
C ASN A 528 7.09 19.34 13.27
N LEU A 529 6.32 18.77 14.19
CA LEU A 529 6.54 18.99 15.63
C LEU A 529 7.72 18.20 16.21
N GLY A 530 8.28 17.23 15.47
CA GLY A 530 9.49 16.49 15.88
C GLY A 530 9.33 15.69 17.18
N PHE A 531 8.09 15.48 17.64
CA PHE A 531 7.82 14.97 18.98
C PHE A 531 8.18 13.50 19.19
N GLU A 532 8.20 12.67 18.15
CA GLU A 532 8.45 11.24 18.29
C GLU A 532 9.90 10.88 17.94
N THR A 533 10.77 10.92 18.95
CA THR A 533 12.17 10.48 18.89
C THR A 533 12.37 9.02 19.29
N ALA A 534 11.37 8.40 19.93
CA ALA A 534 11.42 6.99 20.33
C ALA A 534 11.51 6.08 19.09
N PRO A 535 12.36 5.03 19.10
CA PRO A 535 12.46 4.09 17.99
C PRO A 535 11.13 3.38 17.65
N PHE A 536 10.37 3.01 18.68
CA PHE A 536 9.03 2.44 18.57
C PHE A 536 8.24 2.64 19.88
N LYS A 537 6.93 2.35 19.85
CA LYS A 537 6.07 2.44 21.04
C LYS A 537 6.24 1.17 21.89
N LEU A 538 6.82 1.31 23.09
CA LEU A 538 6.91 0.23 24.08
C LEU A 538 6.53 0.76 25.47
N THR A 539 5.25 0.69 25.81
CA THR A 539 4.72 1.17 27.09
C THR A 539 4.76 0.08 28.16
N THR A 540 4.69 0.47 29.43
CA THR A 540 4.54 -0.48 30.55
C THR A 540 3.37 -1.45 30.31
N GLU A 541 2.23 -0.97 29.79
CA GLU A 541 1.06 -1.81 29.50
C GLU A 541 1.36 -2.94 28.49
N ILE A 542 2.20 -2.67 27.48
CA ILE A 542 2.65 -3.67 26.50
C ILE A 542 3.59 -4.68 27.18
N ILE A 543 4.53 -4.19 28.00
CA ILE A 543 5.49 -5.03 28.73
C ILE A 543 4.79 -5.93 29.76
N ASP A 544 3.74 -5.43 30.42
CA ASP A 544 2.98 -6.19 31.41
C ASP A 544 2.26 -7.39 30.79
N VAL A 545 1.78 -7.27 29.55
CA VAL A 545 1.23 -8.40 28.78
C VAL A 545 2.30 -9.43 28.49
N MET A 546 3.56 -9.01 28.29
CA MET A 546 4.70 -9.93 28.14
C MET A 546 5.09 -10.60 29.47
N GLY A 547 4.60 -10.14 30.61
CA GLY A 547 4.95 -10.67 31.93
C GLY A 547 6.02 -9.89 32.67
N GLY A 548 6.38 -8.69 32.20
CA GLY A 548 7.38 -7.83 32.83
C GLY A 548 8.79 -7.95 32.22
N ILE A 549 9.67 -7.02 32.59
CA ILE A 549 11.03 -6.88 32.02
C ILE A 549 11.95 -8.07 32.30
N ASP A 550 11.73 -8.77 33.41
CA ASP A 550 12.55 -9.91 33.84
C ASP A 550 11.98 -11.26 33.36
N SER A 551 10.93 -11.24 32.54
CA SER A 551 10.26 -12.45 32.06
C SER A 551 10.98 -13.08 30.87
N ASP A 552 10.89 -14.41 30.76
CA ASP A 552 11.37 -15.17 29.59
C ASP A 552 10.73 -14.68 28.27
N MET A 553 9.49 -14.21 28.35
CA MET A 553 8.73 -13.69 27.23
C MET A 553 9.22 -12.32 26.76
N PHE A 554 9.70 -11.47 27.67
CA PHE A 554 10.39 -10.23 27.31
C PHE A 554 11.78 -10.50 26.72
N LEU A 555 12.51 -11.49 27.24
CA LEU A 555 13.75 -11.96 26.61
C LEU A 555 13.50 -12.52 25.21
N TYR A 556 12.40 -13.27 25.03
CA TYR A 556 11.97 -13.77 23.73
C TYR A 556 11.66 -12.62 22.77
N PHE A 557 10.96 -11.57 23.20
CA PHE A 557 10.75 -10.34 22.42
C PHE A 557 12.08 -9.74 21.92
N LYS A 558 13.07 -9.56 22.81
CA LYS A 558 14.40 -9.07 22.44
C LYS A 558 15.11 -9.98 21.44
N SER A 559 15.00 -11.30 21.62
CA SER A 559 15.57 -12.28 20.69
C SER A 559 14.95 -12.19 19.28
N LEU A 560 13.65 -11.91 19.18
CA LEU A 560 12.96 -11.71 17.91
C LEU A 560 13.39 -10.41 17.23
N LEU A 561 13.62 -9.33 18.00
CA LEU A 561 14.18 -8.10 17.45
C LEU A 561 15.55 -8.34 16.82
N LEU A 562 16.44 -9.04 17.53
CA LEU A 562 17.77 -9.38 17.00
C LEU A 562 17.68 -10.19 15.71
N ARG A 563 16.94 -11.31 15.74
CA ARG A 563 16.78 -12.19 14.57
C ARG A 563 16.16 -11.45 13.39
N GLY A 564 15.19 -10.57 13.66
CA GLY A 564 14.55 -9.74 12.63
C GLY A 564 15.49 -8.69 12.03
N LEU A 565 16.34 -8.04 12.84
CA LEU A 565 17.38 -7.11 12.37
C LEU A 565 18.41 -7.84 11.49
N MET A 566 18.87 -9.02 11.91
CA MET A 566 19.84 -9.81 11.14
C MET A 566 19.27 -10.24 9.78
N ALA A 567 18.02 -10.73 9.77
CA ALA A 567 17.31 -11.10 8.55
C ALA A 567 17.11 -9.90 7.61
N ALA A 568 16.65 -8.76 8.15
CA ALA A 568 16.48 -7.53 7.39
C ALA A 568 17.81 -6.99 6.82
N ARG A 569 18.91 -7.07 7.59
CA ARG A 569 20.26 -6.67 7.13
C ARG A 569 20.71 -7.48 5.92
N LYS A 570 20.48 -8.80 5.92
CA LYS A 570 20.82 -9.70 4.80
C LYS A 570 20.10 -9.31 3.51
N HIS A 571 18.85 -8.84 3.60
CA HIS A 571 17.97 -8.53 2.47
C HIS A 571 17.74 -7.03 2.25
N HIS A 572 18.53 -6.16 2.86
CA HIS A 572 18.28 -4.71 2.91
C HIS A 572 18.08 -4.08 1.52
N ARG A 573 18.76 -4.59 0.49
CA ARG A 573 18.65 -4.10 -0.89
C ARG A 573 17.20 -4.13 -1.41
N ARG A 574 16.41 -5.17 -1.11
CA ARG A 574 14.99 -5.26 -1.52
C ARG A 574 14.17 -4.06 -1.03
N ILE A 575 14.43 -3.58 0.19
CA ILE A 575 13.76 -2.43 0.79
C ILE A 575 14.33 -1.12 0.27
N VAL A 576 15.66 -1.01 0.22
CA VAL A 576 16.34 0.24 -0.19
C VAL A 576 16.09 0.54 -1.67
N SER A 577 16.14 -0.45 -2.57
CA SER A 577 15.84 -0.27 -4.00
C SER A 577 14.44 0.31 -4.24
N LEU A 578 13.43 -0.17 -3.50
CA LEU A 578 12.06 0.36 -3.58
C LEU A 578 12.01 1.85 -3.20
N ALA A 579 12.70 2.24 -2.12
CA ALA A 579 12.78 3.62 -1.66
C ALA A 579 13.60 4.51 -2.59
N GLU A 580 14.72 4.02 -3.12
CA GLU A 580 15.55 4.74 -4.11
C GLU A 580 14.74 5.16 -5.32
N ILE A 581 14.04 4.21 -5.94
CA ILE A 581 13.23 4.44 -7.14
C ILE A 581 12.16 5.48 -6.84
N MET A 582 11.39 5.28 -5.76
CA MET A 582 10.28 6.15 -5.41
C MET A 582 10.70 7.53 -4.90
N SER A 583 11.97 7.71 -4.49
CA SER A 583 12.48 9.00 -4.00
C SER A 583 12.90 9.95 -5.12
N SER A 584 13.35 9.42 -6.27
CA SER A 584 14.02 10.20 -7.30
C SER A 584 13.06 11.21 -7.95
N GLY A 585 13.19 12.50 -7.60
CA GLY A 585 12.32 13.57 -8.09
C GLY A 585 10.91 13.58 -7.49
N SER A 586 10.67 12.84 -6.40
CA SER A 586 9.36 12.75 -5.76
C SER A 586 9.04 13.96 -4.89
N LYS A 587 7.78 14.40 -4.91
CA LYS A 587 7.21 15.41 -4.01
C LYS A 587 6.48 14.79 -2.81
N MET A 588 6.48 13.46 -2.68
CA MET A 588 5.88 12.78 -1.52
C MET A 588 6.58 13.26 -0.23
N GLN A 589 5.79 13.56 0.81
CA GLN A 589 6.33 14.17 2.04
C GLN A 589 7.37 13.29 2.74
N CYS A 590 7.22 11.96 2.67
CA CYS A 590 8.15 10.99 3.23
C CYS A 590 9.56 11.10 2.61
N PHE A 591 9.68 11.58 1.37
CA PHE A 591 10.94 11.80 0.65
C PHE A 591 11.35 13.28 0.59
N ARG A 592 10.83 14.15 1.47
CA ARG A 592 11.17 15.58 1.47
C ARG A 592 12.66 15.90 1.57
N ALA A 593 13.47 14.99 2.14
CA ALA A 593 14.93 15.12 2.22
C ALA A 593 15.67 14.43 1.06
N GLY A 594 14.94 13.94 0.06
CA GLY A 594 15.48 13.32 -1.16
C GLY A 594 16.39 12.13 -0.86
N ALA A 595 17.59 12.14 -1.46
CA ALA A 595 18.58 11.08 -1.28
C ALA A 595 19.02 10.89 0.18
N GLU A 596 18.93 11.91 1.02
CA GLU A 596 19.22 11.78 2.46
C GLU A 596 18.21 10.86 3.16
N THR A 597 16.93 10.90 2.77
CA THR A 597 15.90 10.00 3.30
C THR A 597 16.30 8.54 3.08
N VAL A 598 16.75 8.22 1.88
CA VAL A 598 17.16 6.87 1.48
C VAL A 598 18.45 6.45 2.18
N ARG A 599 19.46 7.32 2.22
CA ARG A 599 20.72 7.06 2.95
C ARG A 599 20.47 6.83 4.44
N ALA A 600 19.58 7.61 5.05
CA ALA A 600 19.19 7.40 6.44
C ALA A 600 18.43 6.08 6.65
N LEU A 601 17.59 5.66 5.69
CA LEU A 601 16.92 4.35 5.72
C LEU A 601 17.94 3.21 5.65
N GLU A 602 18.87 3.27 4.69
CA GLU A 602 19.93 2.28 4.52
C GLU A 602 20.83 2.19 5.76
N ALA A 603 21.20 3.33 6.35
CA ALA A 603 22.00 3.37 7.57
C ALA A 603 21.37 2.60 8.74
N ARG A 604 20.03 2.54 8.83
CA ARG A 604 19.31 1.79 9.87
C ARG A 604 19.41 0.27 9.72
N PHE A 605 19.90 -0.25 8.59
CA PHE A 605 20.17 -1.67 8.42
C PHE A 605 21.52 -2.11 9.00
N HIS A 606 22.41 -1.18 9.36
CA HIS A 606 23.68 -1.48 10.00
C HIS A 606 24.50 -2.55 9.26
N VAL A 607 24.58 -2.43 7.93
CA VAL A 607 25.17 -3.45 7.03
C VAL A 607 26.60 -3.82 7.42
N SER A 608 27.39 -2.87 7.93
CA SER A 608 28.78 -3.07 8.34
C SER A 608 28.96 -3.49 9.81
N SER A 609 27.88 -3.60 10.59
CA SER A 609 27.97 -3.98 12.01
C SER A 609 28.10 -5.49 12.20
N THR A 610 28.80 -5.88 13.26
CA THR A 610 28.89 -7.27 13.76
C THR A 610 27.60 -7.70 14.47
N ASP A 611 27.44 -8.99 14.69
CA ASP A 611 26.26 -9.52 15.39
C ASP A 611 26.22 -9.09 16.86
N GLU A 612 27.38 -8.95 17.51
CA GLU A 612 27.50 -8.40 18.87
C GLU A 612 27.06 -6.93 18.92
N GLN A 613 27.41 -6.14 17.92
CA GLN A 613 26.96 -4.75 17.81
C GLN A 613 25.44 -4.67 17.56
N LEU A 614 24.86 -5.58 16.79
CA LEU A 614 23.40 -5.65 16.63
C LEU A 614 22.70 -6.05 17.94
N GLN A 615 23.29 -6.93 18.74
CA GLN A 615 22.76 -7.26 20.06
C GLN A 615 22.73 -6.03 20.98
N GLN A 616 23.82 -5.25 21.02
CA GLN A 616 23.87 -3.98 21.77
C GLN A 616 22.89 -2.94 21.23
N LEU A 617 22.67 -2.91 19.92
CA LEU A 617 21.65 -2.07 19.30
C LEU A 617 20.25 -2.44 19.79
N VAL A 618 19.90 -3.73 19.86
CA VAL A 618 18.59 -4.17 20.40
C VAL A 618 18.39 -3.65 21.81
N ASP A 619 19.40 -3.77 22.68
CA ASP A 619 19.32 -3.27 24.06
C ASP A 619 19.09 -1.75 24.09
N THR A 620 19.81 -1.01 23.25
CA THR A 620 19.67 0.44 23.11
C THR A 620 18.28 0.84 22.61
N LEU A 621 17.75 0.14 21.60
CA LEU A 621 16.44 0.41 21.02
C LEU A 621 15.31 0.14 22.01
N VAL A 622 15.41 -0.94 22.78
CA VAL A 622 14.41 -1.30 23.80
C VAL A 622 14.42 -0.29 24.94
N GLU A 623 15.60 0.05 25.46
CA GLU A 623 15.71 1.02 26.56
C GLU A 623 15.27 2.43 26.12
N GLY A 624 15.64 2.85 24.90
CA GLY A 624 15.20 4.14 24.34
C GLY A 624 13.71 4.22 24.01
N SER A 625 13.03 3.08 23.86
CA SER A 625 11.60 3.00 23.56
C SER A 625 10.73 2.87 24.81
N ARG A 626 11.27 2.25 25.87
CA ARG A 626 10.55 1.93 27.10
C ARG A 626 10.05 3.19 27.79
N ASP A 627 8.73 3.32 27.89
CA ASP A 627 8.03 4.42 28.58
C ASP A 627 8.56 5.81 28.22
N SER A 628 9.01 5.96 26.97
CA SER A 628 9.64 7.19 26.51
C SER A 628 8.72 8.38 26.77
N TYR A 629 9.30 9.44 27.34
CA TYR A 629 8.60 10.68 27.65
C TYR A 629 7.88 11.24 26.43
N THR A 630 8.46 11.08 25.23
CA THR A 630 7.88 11.54 23.98
C THR A 630 6.61 10.77 23.61
N THR A 631 6.60 9.45 23.81
CA THR A 631 5.41 8.62 23.61
C THR A 631 4.27 9.01 24.55
N ARG A 632 4.56 9.19 25.85
CA ARG A 632 3.55 9.57 26.84
C ARG A 632 2.99 10.97 26.60
N PHE A 633 3.85 11.91 26.20
CA PHE A 633 3.43 13.25 25.82
C PHE A 633 2.53 13.21 24.57
N TYR A 634 2.88 12.40 23.58
CA TYR A 634 2.07 12.26 22.37
C TYR A 634 0.71 11.62 22.64
N ASP A 635 0.65 10.55 23.44
CA ASP A 635 -0.63 9.96 23.87
C ASP A 635 -1.47 10.97 24.65
N SER A 636 -0.84 11.79 25.51
CA SER A 636 -1.54 12.86 26.23
C SER A 636 -2.08 13.93 25.25
N PHE A 637 -1.29 14.34 24.26
CA PHE A 637 -1.73 15.26 23.21
C PHE A 637 -2.92 14.69 22.43
N GLN A 638 -2.86 13.42 22.05
CA GLN A 638 -3.95 12.71 21.36
C GLN A 638 -5.19 12.56 22.24
N TYR A 639 -5.02 12.33 23.54
CA TYR A 639 -6.11 12.33 24.51
C TYR A 639 -6.80 13.69 24.56
N TYR A 640 -6.05 14.79 24.73
CA TYR A 640 -6.62 16.13 24.84
C TYR A 640 -7.23 16.65 23.54
N THR A 641 -6.63 16.34 22.39
CA THR A 641 -7.09 16.86 21.09
C THR A 641 -8.15 16.00 20.44
N ASN A 642 -8.05 14.67 20.61
CA ASN A 642 -8.82 13.71 19.84
C ASN A 642 -9.62 12.73 20.72
N GLY A 643 -9.52 12.82 22.05
CA GLY A 643 -10.22 11.94 22.98
C GLY A 643 -9.67 10.51 23.00
N ILE A 644 -8.45 10.29 22.50
CA ILE A 644 -7.85 8.95 22.37
C ILE A 644 -7.12 8.58 23.67
N HIS A 645 -7.75 7.72 24.47
CA HIS A 645 -7.27 7.14 25.74
C HIS A 645 -6.10 6.14 25.64
#